data_AF-A0A7K8ALI0-F1
#
_entry.id   AF-A0A7K8ALI0-F1
#
_cell.length_a   1.000
_cell.length_b   1.000
_cell.length_c   1.000
_cell.angle_alpha   90.00
_cell.angle_beta   90.00
_cell.angle_gamma   90.00
#
_symmetry.space_group_name_H-M   'P 1'
#
loop_
_entity.id
_entity.type
_entity.pdbx_description
1 polymer ?
#
loop_
_entity_poly.entity_id
_entity_poly.type
_entity_poly.pdbx_seq_one_letter_code
_entity_poly.pdbx_strand_id
1 'polypeptide(L)'
;AGPRLRLEAALSLLLLLAGAQALVPSHRLAARDLARLRAVLERPFTDVRAAYHSIVGLSSLGVRVADEKAACKFIKSHVDSSSVESLFYAAQSIQVLSGCEVTISNETRELLLAAVSEDSSVTQIFHSVGALSGFGLPLASQEALSALTARLSKEESVLATIQALETASYLSQQADLSSIVEEIEDLVARLDDLGGVYLQFEEGIETTALFVAAAYKLSDHVGTEPAIKEDQVIQLMNAIFSKKNFETVSEAFSVARAAGSLSQNRFHLPVIVVPDGPAAVSHHQPVLRLQVTNVMSQLLTQVSVKLDQAKSVSSKATVLQQLPFTLSGDFFELNFMNVKPASGYYDFSISVDGDKRFIANKVELKVKVSTEVGITNVDLSTVDKDQSIAPKTTRVAYPAKAKGSFTADSHQNFALSFQLIDVNSGAELIPHQTFVRLHNQKTGQEVVFVAEPDSKNVYKFELDTSERKTEFDSASGTYTLYLIIGDATLENPILWNVADVVVTFPEEDAPSTVQSKNLFVPKPEIQHLFREPEKRPPTVVSNTFTALVLSPLLLLLILWIKIGANISNFSFAPSTIVFHMGHAAMLGLMYVYWTQLNMFQTLKYLAILGGITFLAGNRMLAQKAVKR
;
A
#
# COMPACT_ATOMS: atom_id res chain seq x y z
N ALA A 1 -45.94 19.95 -12.77
CA ALA A 1 -45.11 19.16 -11.83
C ALA A 1 -43.90 18.66 -12.59
N GLY A 2 -42.71 19.18 -12.26
CA GLY A 2 -41.53 19.11 -13.12
C GLY A 2 -40.76 17.79 -13.06
N PRO A 3 -39.78 17.61 -13.96
CA PRO A 3 -38.92 16.42 -14.08
C PRO A 3 -38.08 16.11 -12.83
N ARG A 4 -38.00 17.05 -11.86
CA ARG A 4 -37.37 16.82 -10.55
C ARG A 4 -38.12 15.82 -9.66
N LEU A 5 -39.46 15.78 -9.70
CA LEU A 5 -40.23 14.85 -8.87
C LEU A 5 -40.11 13.38 -9.31
N ARG A 6 -39.79 13.13 -10.59
CA ARG A 6 -39.57 11.77 -11.12
C ARG A 6 -38.16 11.25 -10.82
N LEU A 7 -37.19 12.15 -10.66
CA LEU A 7 -35.82 11.80 -10.30
C LEU A 7 -35.70 11.44 -8.82
N GLU A 8 -36.39 12.16 -7.93
CA GLU A 8 -36.44 11.83 -6.50
C GLU A 8 -37.19 10.53 -6.24
N ALA A 9 -38.30 10.27 -6.92
CA ALA A 9 -39.00 8.98 -6.81
C ALA A 9 -38.17 7.80 -7.36
N ALA A 10 -37.37 8.02 -8.40
CA ALA A 10 -36.46 7.00 -8.93
C ALA A 10 -35.24 6.76 -8.03
N LEU A 11 -34.70 7.82 -7.38
CA LEU A 11 -33.62 7.68 -6.40
C LEU A 11 -34.09 6.98 -5.12
N SER A 12 -35.30 7.29 -4.64
CA SER A 12 -35.89 6.62 -3.48
C SER A 12 -36.24 5.15 -3.78
N LEU A 13 -36.59 4.80 -5.01
CA LEU A 13 -36.87 3.40 -5.40
C LEU A 13 -35.60 2.59 -5.69
N LEU A 14 -34.48 3.23 -6.08
CA LEU A 14 -33.17 2.57 -6.22
C LEU A 14 -32.43 2.35 -4.89
N LEU A 15 -32.81 3.05 -3.82
CA LEU A 15 -32.29 2.82 -2.46
C LEU A 15 -33.05 1.73 -1.68
N LEU A 16 -34.16 1.21 -2.23
CA LEU A 16 -35.01 0.19 -1.59
C LEU A 16 -34.82 -1.23 -2.15
N LEU A 17 -33.82 -1.46 -3.01
CA LEU A 17 -33.49 -2.77 -3.60
C LEU A 17 -32.03 -3.19 -3.41
N ALA A 18 -31.28 -2.51 -2.54
CA ALA A 18 -30.16 -3.18 -1.89
C ALA A 18 -30.77 -4.16 -0.90
N GLY A 19 -30.92 -5.43 -1.31
CA GLY A 19 -31.15 -6.49 -0.35
C GLY A 19 -30.11 -6.32 0.75
N ALA A 20 -30.55 -6.15 2.00
CA ALA A 20 -29.64 -6.01 3.13
C ALA A 20 -28.69 -7.21 3.09
N GLN A 21 -27.46 -7.00 2.64
CA GLN A 21 -26.43 -8.02 2.72
C GLN A 21 -26.28 -8.29 4.21
N ALA A 22 -26.65 -9.50 4.64
CA ALA A 22 -26.46 -9.90 6.02
C ALA A 22 -25.00 -9.66 6.38
N LEU A 23 -24.74 -9.04 7.53
CA LEU A 23 -23.37 -8.79 7.95
C LEU A 23 -22.68 -10.15 8.19
N VAL A 24 -21.57 -10.39 7.51
CA VAL A 24 -20.82 -11.66 7.59
C VAL A 24 -19.50 -11.45 8.33
N PRO A 25 -19.04 -12.43 9.12
CA PRO A 25 -17.68 -12.55 9.60
C PRO A 25 -16.64 -12.33 8.48
N SER A 26 -15.94 -11.19 8.52
CA SER A 26 -14.89 -10.85 7.56
C SER A 26 -13.49 -11.24 8.06
N HIS A 27 -13.32 -11.30 9.38
CA HIS A 27 -12.08 -11.73 10.03
C HIS A 27 -12.30 -12.92 10.96
N ARG A 28 -11.31 -13.80 11.04
CA ARG A 28 -11.26 -14.95 11.97
C ARG A 28 -9.84 -15.24 12.40
N LEU A 29 -9.62 -15.84 13.55
CA LEU A 29 -8.28 -16.33 13.92
C LEU A 29 -8.00 -17.65 13.21
N ALA A 30 -7.34 -17.59 12.04
CA ALA A 30 -6.91 -18.78 11.33
C ALA A 30 -5.86 -19.57 12.15
N ALA A 31 -5.61 -20.84 11.81
CA ALA A 31 -4.63 -21.67 12.51
C ALA A 31 -3.23 -21.00 12.63
N ARG A 32 -2.80 -20.26 11.61
CA ARG A 32 -1.55 -19.48 11.63
C ARG A 32 -1.60 -18.27 12.56
N ASP A 33 -2.75 -17.63 12.68
CA ASP A 33 -2.96 -16.49 13.57
C ASP A 33 -2.96 -16.96 15.03
N LEU A 34 -3.64 -18.08 15.31
CA LEU A 34 -3.63 -18.72 16.63
C LEU A 34 -2.24 -19.17 17.05
N ALA A 35 -1.45 -19.74 16.14
CA ALA A 35 -0.06 -20.09 16.41
C ALA A 35 0.79 -18.85 16.78
N ARG A 36 0.57 -17.71 16.11
CA ARG A 36 1.26 -16.45 16.40
C ARG A 36 0.83 -15.85 17.73
N LEU A 37 -0.48 -15.85 18.00
CA LEU A 37 -1.06 -15.42 19.27
C LEU A 37 -0.47 -16.22 20.43
N ARG A 38 -0.46 -17.56 20.28
CA ARG A 38 0.16 -18.48 21.23
C ARG A 38 1.65 -18.20 21.44
N ALA A 39 2.42 -18.00 20.37
CA ALA A 39 3.85 -17.72 20.47
C ALA A 39 4.16 -16.42 21.25
N VAL A 40 3.27 -15.43 21.21
CA VAL A 40 3.41 -14.20 22.01
C VAL A 40 3.11 -14.46 23.48
N LEU A 41 2.08 -15.27 23.77
CA LEU A 41 1.72 -15.67 25.14
C LEU A 41 2.70 -16.66 25.78
N GLU A 42 3.49 -17.39 24.98
CA GLU A 42 4.53 -18.31 25.46
C GLU A 42 5.89 -17.62 25.70
N ARG A 43 5.96 -16.29 25.58
CA ARG A 43 7.18 -15.53 25.91
C ARG A 43 7.55 -15.70 27.39
N PRO A 44 8.84 -15.66 27.76
CA PRO A 44 9.27 -15.78 29.15
C PRO A 44 8.65 -14.72 30.06
N PHE A 45 8.33 -15.10 31.30
CA PHE A 45 7.74 -14.19 32.28
C PHE A 45 8.76 -13.15 32.75
N THR A 46 8.42 -11.87 32.60
CA THR A 46 9.23 -10.74 33.11
C THR A 46 8.83 -10.37 34.53
N ASP A 47 7.55 -10.47 34.84
CA ASP A 47 6.93 -10.12 36.11
C ASP A 47 5.61 -10.91 36.29
N VAL A 48 4.93 -10.72 37.42
CA VAL A 48 3.67 -11.43 37.73
C VAL A 48 2.53 -11.03 36.79
N ARG A 49 2.50 -9.79 36.28
CA ARG A 49 1.49 -9.32 35.31
C ARG A 49 1.65 -10.04 33.97
N ALA A 50 2.89 -10.12 33.46
CA ALA A 50 3.22 -10.84 32.25
C ALA A 50 2.94 -12.34 32.39
N ALA A 51 3.21 -12.92 33.56
CA ALA A 51 2.83 -14.30 33.88
C ALA A 51 1.31 -14.49 33.82
N TYR A 52 0.53 -13.59 34.41
CA TYR A 52 -0.94 -13.62 34.35
C TYR A 52 -1.47 -13.56 32.92
N HIS A 53 -1.03 -12.58 32.14
CA HIS A 53 -1.43 -12.45 30.73
C HIS A 53 -1.12 -13.72 29.93
N SER A 54 0.04 -14.33 30.17
CA SER A 54 0.46 -15.57 29.51
C SER A 54 -0.39 -16.77 29.94
N ILE A 55 -0.50 -17.02 31.24
CA ILE A 55 -1.17 -18.20 31.82
C ILE A 55 -2.67 -18.18 31.52
N VAL A 56 -3.34 -17.07 31.86
CA VAL A 56 -4.79 -16.93 31.69
C VAL A 56 -5.14 -16.75 30.21
N GLY A 57 -4.29 -16.08 29.43
CA GLY A 57 -4.44 -15.98 27.97
C GLY A 57 -4.40 -17.33 27.29
N LEU A 58 -3.40 -18.17 27.59
CA LEU A 58 -3.29 -19.53 27.05
C LEU A 58 -4.49 -20.38 27.45
N SER A 59 -4.92 -20.31 28.70
CA SER A 59 -6.10 -21.04 29.17
C SER A 59 -7.38 -20.61 28.46
N SER A 60 -7.51 -19.32 28.12
CA SER A 60 -8.65 -18.80 27.35
C SER A 60 -8.67 -19.36 25.92
N LEU A 61 -7.52 -19.78 25.40
CA LEU A 61 -7.40 -20.49 24.12
C LEU A 61 -7.57 -22.02 24.27
N GLY A 62 -7.89 -22.53 25.46
CA GLY A 62 -7.96 -23.96 25.74
C GLY A 62 -6.60 -24.66 25.78
N VAL A 63 -5.51 -23.90 25.93
CA VAL A 63 -4.12 -24.41 25.96
C VAL A 63 -3.55 -24.26 27.37
N ARG A 64 -2.88 -25.30 27.86
CA ARG A 64 -2.15 -25.24 29.13
C ARG A 64 -0.72 -24.78 28.94
N VAL A 65 -0.17 -24.14 29.97
CA VAL A 65 1.24 -23.74 30.02
C VAL A 65 2.12 -25.00 30.01
N ALA A 66 3.23 -24.98 29.27
CA ALA A 66 4.08 -26.15 29.07
C ALA A 66 4.68 -26.71 30.37
N ASP A 67 5.08 -25.83 31.31
CA ASP A 67 5.58 -26.20 32.63
C ASP A 67 4.82 -25.44 33.73
N GLU A 68 3.68 -25.99 34.15
CA GLU A 68 2.83 -25.41 35.20
C GLU A 68 3.56 -25.32 36.55
N LYS A 69 4.51 -26.22 36.84
CA LYS A 69 5.28 -26.21 38.10
C LYS A 69 6.28 -25.05 38.12
N ALA A 70 6.98 -24.83 37.01
CA ALA A 70 7.87 -23.68 36.87
C ALA A 70 7.09 -22.36 36.93
N ALA A 71 5.93 -22.30 36.27
CA ALA A 71 5.06 -21.13 36.31
C ALA A 71 4.57 -20.82 37.74
N CYS A 72 4.11 -21.85 38.46
CA CYS A 72 3.70 -21.72 39.85
C CYS A 72 4.86 -21.25 40.75
N LYS A 73 6.06 -21.83 40.57
CA LYS A 73 7.26 -21.42 41.30
C LYS A 73 7.62 -19.95 41.04
N PHE A 74 7.52 -19.51 39.78
CA PHE A 74 7.78 -18.13 39.39
C PHE A 74 6.81 -17.15 40.07
N ILE A 75 5.50 -17.45 40.09
CA ILE A 75 4.51 -16.61 40.77
C ILE A 75 4.84 -16.51 42.26
N LYS A 76 5.12 -17.64 42.92
CA LYS A 76 5.46 -17.67 44.35
C LYS A 76 6.69 -16.84 44.71
N SER A 77 7.69 -16.77 43.83
CA SER A 77 8.93 -16.04 44.11
C SER A 77 8.86 -14.55 43.77
N HIS A 78 7.87 -14.11 42.99
CA HIS A 78 7.78 -12.72 42.51
C HIS A 78 6.51 -12.00 42.95
N VAL A 79 5.56 -12.67 43.60
CA VAL A 79 4.37 -12.02 44.16
C VAL A 79 4.76 -11.06 45.27
N ASP A 80 4.33 -9.80 45.15
CA ASP A 80 4.46 -8.80 46.19
C ASP A 80 3.21 -8.81 47.08
N SER A 81 3.38 -9.29 48.32
CA SER A 81 2.29 -9.40 49.30
C SER A 81 1.75 -8.07 49.81
N SER A 82 2.40 -6.95 49.47
CA SER A 82 1.99 -5.59 49.82
C SER A 82 1.26 -4.85 48.68
N SER A 83 1.22 -5.43 47.47
CA SER A 83 0.60 -4.83 46.29
C SER A 83 -0.69 -5.56 45.91
N VAL A 84 -1.83 -4.86 46.02
CA VAL A 84 -3.15 -5.37 45.60
C VAL A 84 -3.14 -5.85 44.14
N GLU A 85 -2.45 -5.11 43.27
CA GLU A 85 -2.32 -5.48 41.86
C GLU A 85 -1.49 -6.76 41.67
N SER A 86 -0.34 -6.88 42.35
CA SER A 86 0.48 -8.11 42.25
C SER A 86 -0.28 -9.33 42.78
N LEU A 87 -1.09 -9.15 43.83
CA LEU A 87 -1.92 -10.19 44.43
C LEU A 87 -3.02 -10.63 43.48
N PHE A 88 -3.68 -9.71 42.79
CA PHE A 88 -4.69 -10.01 41.77
C PHE A 88 -4.13 -10.92 40.68
N TYR A 89 -3.01 -10.51 40.05
CA TYR A 89 -2.40 -11.29 38.97
C TYR A 89 -1.96 -12.67 39.45
N ALA A 90 -1.40 -12.76 40.66
CA ALA A 90 -1.02 -14.04 41.26
C ALA A 90 -2.26 -14.92 41.49
N ALA A 91 -3.31 -14.40 42.11
CA ALA A 91 -4.52 -15.12 42.45
C ALA A 91 -5.23 -15.69 41.21
N GLN A 92 -5.40 -14.85 40.18
CA GLN A 92 -6.06 -15.27 38.94
C GLN A 92 -5.20 -16.27 38.15
N SER A 93 -3.88 -16.16 38.21
CA SER A 93 -2.98 -17.13 37.57
C SER A 93 -3.05 -18.51 38.23
N ILE A 94 -3.06 -18.57 39.57
CA ILE A 94 -3.05 -19.87 40.27
C ILE A 94 -4.35 -20.65 40.13
N GLN A 95 -5.49 -19.97 39.91
CA GLN A 95 -6.77 -20.65 39.64
C GLN A 95 -6.72 -21.52 38.38
N VAL A 96 -5.85 -21.17 37.43
CA VAL A 96 -5.67 -21.88 36.17
C VAL A 96 -4.62 -22.99 36.28
N LEU A 97 -3.65 -22.85 37.18
CA LEU A 97 -2.53 -23.80 37.33
C LEU A 97 -2.90 -24.96 38.26
N SER A 98 -2.67 -26.21 37.82
CA SER A 98 -3.00 -27.37 38.63
C SER A 98 -2.06 -27.52 39.84
N GLY A 99 -2.62 -27.56 41.05
CA GLY A 99 -1.87 -27.77 42.29
C GLY A 99 -0.99 -26.59 42.73
N CYS A 100 -1.28 -25.38 42.27
CA CYS A 100 -0.57 -24.16 42.69
C CYS A 100 -1.34 -23.41 43.79
N GLU A 101 -0.77 -23.36 45.00
CA GLU A 101 -1.34 -22.59 46.11
C GLU A 101 -0.34 -21.58 46.66
N VAL A 102 -0.78 -20.35 46.89
CA VAL A 102 0.01 -19.29 47.55
C VAL A 102 -0.53 -19.09 48.95
N THR A 103 0.33 -19.16 49.96
CA THR A 103 -0.04 -18.91 51.36
C THR A 103 -0.21 -17.42 51.59
N ILE A 104 -1.40 -17.01 52.01
CA ILE A 104 -1.75 -15.61 52.27
C ILE A 104 -1.68 -15.32 53.78
N SER A 105 -0.95 -14.29 54.18
CA SER A 105 -0.89 -13.85 55.58
C SER A 105 -2.15 -13.08 55.98
N ASN A 106 -2.38 -12.92 57.29
CA ASN A 106 -3.52 -12.15 57.78
C ASN A 106 -3.42 -10.67 57.38
N GLU A 107 -2.22 -10.10 57.39
CA GLU A 107 -1.96 -8.72 57.00
C GLU A 107 -2.30 -8.49 55.52
N THR A 108 -1.93 -9.43 54.65
CA THR A 108 -2.30 -9.38 53.22
C THR A 108 -3.81 -9.50 53.03
N ARG A 109 -4.49 -10.36 53.80
CA ARG A 109 -5.96 -10.46 53.77
C ARG A 109 -6.62 -9.14 54.18
N GLU A 110 -6.16 -8.53 55.27
CA GLU A 110 -6.69 -7.24 55.76
C GLU A 110 -6.47 -6.12 54.74
N LEU A 111 -5.31 -6.10 54.08
CA LEU A 111 -5.01 -5.14 53.00
C LEU A 111 -5.98 -5.28 51.81
N LEU A 112 -6.30 -6.50 51.40
CA LEU A 112 -7.28 -6.73 50.34
C LEU A 112 -8.68 -6.27 50.77
N LEU A 113 -9.15 -6.68 51.96
CA LEU A 113 -10.46 -6.27 52.46
C LEU A 113 -10.58 -4.75 52.59
N ALA A 114 -9.53 -4.05 53.06
CA ALA A 114 -9.51 -2.60 53.17
C ALA A 114 -9.59 -1.88 51.81
N ALA A 115 -9.08 -2.50 50.74
CA ALA A 115 -9.15 -1.97 49.37
C ALA A 115 -10.56 -2.13 48.73
N VAL A 116 -11.47 -2.89 49.35
CA VAL A 116 -12.89 -2.95 48.96
C VAL A 116 -13.63 -1.83 49.69
N SER A 117 -13.41 -0.59 49.25
CA SER A 117 -13.96 0.62 49.88
C SER A 117 -14.38 1.64 48.81
N GLU A 118 -15.37 2.48 49.14
CA GLU A 118 -15.82 3.61 48.29
C GLU A 118 -14.72 4.66 48.03
N ASP A 119 -13.69 4.70 48.89
CA ASP A 119 -12.53 5.57 48.77
C ASP A 119 -11.48 5.04 47.79
N SER A 120 -11.59 3.78 47.36
CA SER A 120 -10.67 3.15 46.41
C SER A 120 -11.12 3.38 44.96
N SER A 121 -10.20 3.31 44.00
CA SER A 121 -10.56 3.37 42.56
C SER A 121 -11.26 2.10 42.09
N VAL A 122 -11.99 2.15 40.97
CA VAL A 122 -12.64 0.95 40.41
C VAL A 122 -11.61 -0.13 40.11
N THR A 123 -10.42 0.24 39.60
CA THR A 123 -9.32 -0.70 39.37
C THR A 123 -8.79 -1.34 40.65
N GLN A 124 -8.71 -0.61 41.76
CA GLN A 124 -8.27 -1.17 43.05
C GLN A 124 -9.30 -2.15 43.61
N ILE A 125 -10.59 -1.81 43.51
CA ILE A 125 -11.69 -2.71 43.90
C ILE A 125 -11.67 -3.97 43.04
N PHE A 126 -11.53 -3.83 41.72
CA PHE A 126 -11.41 -4.94 40.77
C PHE A 126 -10.26 -5.88 41.12
N HIS A 127 -9.05 -5.33 41.32
CA HIS A 127 -7.90 -6.14 41.71
C HIS A 127 -8.12 -6.83 43.07
N SER A 128 -8.67 -6.12 44.05
CA SER A 128 -8.87 -6.70 45.38
C SER A 128 -9.92 -7.81 45.39
N VAL A 129 -11.09 -7.57 44.80
CA VAL A 129 -12.17 -8.55 44.69
C VAL A 129 -11.72 -9.77 43.89
N GLY A 130 -11.03 -9.55 42.77
CA GLY A 130 -10.45 -10.64 41.99
C GLY A 130 -9.38 -11.42 42.74
N ALA A 131 -8.57 -10.77 43.59
CA ALA A 131 -7.61 -11.46 44.45
C ALA A 131 -8.29 -12.30 45.54
N LEU A 132 -9.28 -11.73 46.23
CA LEU A 132 -10.06 -12.42 47.27
C LEU A 132 -10.77 -13.65 46.71
N SER A 133 -11.46 -13.50 45.58
CA SER A 133 -12.10 -14.61 44.86
C SER A 133 -11.06 -15.63 44.38
N GLY A 134 -9.96 -15.16 43.81
CA GLY A 134 -8.84 -15.96 43.30
C GLY A 134 -8.23 -16.90 44.35
N PHE A 135 -8.01 -16.38 45.56
CA PHE A 135 -7.44 -17.13 46.68
C PHE A 135 -8.50 -17.90 47.50
N GLY A 136 -9.78 -17.84 47.15
CA GLY A 136 -10.86 -18.48 47.91
C GLY A 136 -11.06 -17.88 49.31
N LEU A 137 -10.80 -16.59 49.46
CA LEU A 137 -10.97 -15.86 50.71
C LEU A 137 -12.42 -15.36 50.88
N PRO A 138 -12.92 -15.21 52.12
CA PRO A 138 -14.26 -14.66 52.35
C PRO A 138 -14.41 -13.27 51.72
N LEU A 139 -15.49 -13.07 50.97
CA LEU A 139 -15.82 -11.83 50.28
C LEU A 139 -17.28 -11.45 50.55
N ALA A 140 -17.51 -10.28 51.15
CA ALA A 140 -18.84 -9.74 51.35
C ALA A 140 -19.36 -9.13 50.04
N SER A 141 -20.05 -9.94 49.22
CA SER A 141 -20.44 -9.53 47.86
C SER A 141 -21.34 -8.29 47.82
N GLN A 142 -22.22 -8.10 48.80
CA GLN A 142 -23.11 -6.93 48.84
C GLN A 142 -22.34 -5.63 49.13
N GLU A 143 -21.36 -5.68 50.04
CA GLU A 143 -20.50 -4.53 50.39
C GLU A 143 -19.59 -4.18 49.22
N ALA A 144 -19.00 -5.19 48.57
CA ALA A 144 -18.18 -5.01 47.37
C ALA A 144 -18.98 -4.39 46.22
N LEU A 145 -20.21 -4.86 45.98
CA LEU A 145 -21.11 -4.28 44.97
C LEU A 145 -21.48 -2.83 45.29
N SER A 146 -21.79 -2.53 46.56
CA SER A 146 -22.10 -1.16 47.00
C SER A 146 -20.92 -0.22 46.74
N ALA A 147 -19.71 -0.62 47.16
CA ALA A 147 -18.49 0.15 46.95
C ALA A 147 -18.20 0.36 45.46
N LEU A 148 -18.33 -0.70 44.66
CA LEU A 148 -18.13 -0.67 43.22
C LEU A 148 -19.09 0.30 42.53
N THR A 149 -20.38 0.23 42.85
CA THR A 149 -21.43 1.06 42.23
C THR A 149 -21.28 2.54 42.63
N ALA A 150 -21.00 2.79 43.91
CA ALA A 150 -20.74 4.13 44.43
C ALA A 150 -19.50 4.77 43.77
N ARG A 151 -18.47 3.97 43.45
CA ARG A 151 -17.28 4.47 42.77
C ARG A 151 -17.48 4.62 41.26
N LEU A 152 -18.17 3.68 40.61
CA LEU A 152 -18.41 3.69 39.17
C LEU A 152 -19.16 4.96 38.73
N SER A 153 -20.16 5.39 39.51
CA SER A 153 -20.87 6.67 39.28
C SER A 153 -19.98 7.94 39.33
N LYS A 154 -18.74 7.83 39.81
CA LYS A 154 -17.76 8.93 39.90
C LYS A 154 -16.59 8.77 38.92
N GLU A 155 -16.41 7.60 38.31
CA GLU A 155 -15.31 7.27 37.39
C GLU A 155 -15.87 6.91 36.01
N GLU A 156 -16.11 7.91 35.15
CA GLU A 156 -16.67 7.73 33.80
C GLU A 156 -15.61 7.28 32.76
N SER A 157 -14.95 6.14 33.01
CA SER A 157 -13.98 5.54 32.06
C SER A 157 -14.51 4.22 31.50
N VAL A 158 -14.35 3.99 30.19
CA VAL A 158 -14.71 2.71 29.55
C VAL A 158 -14.02 1.55 30.25
N LEU A 159 -12.72 1.68 30.54
CA LEU A 159 -11.95 0.63 31.21
C LEU A 159 -12.44 0.38 32.64
N ALA A 160 -12.84 1.42 33.37
CA ALA A 160 -13.40 1.28 34.72
C ALA A 160 -14.72 0.50 34.67
N THR A 161 -15.62 0.83 33.75
CA THR A 161 -16.87 0.06 33.56
C THR A 161 -16.60 -1.39 33.16
N ILE A 162 -15.67 -1.66 32.24
CA ILE A 162 -15.27 -3.04 31.87
C ILE A 162 -14.75 -3.82 33.09
N GLN A 163 -13.90 -3.19 33.90
CA GLN A 163 -13.39 -3.78 35.14
C GLN A 163 -14.52 -4.01 36.15
N ALA A 164 -15.52 -3.14 36.21
CA ALA A 164 -16.71 -3.34 37.03
C ALA A 164 -17.53 -4.56 36.57
N LEU A 165 -17.72 -4.74 35.25
CA LEU A 165 -18.37 -5.94 34.68
C LEU A 165 -17.62 -7.21 35.10
N GLU A 166 -16.29 -7.21 34.97
CA GLU A 166 -15.48 -8.36 35.36
C GLU A 166 -15.47 -8.56 36.89
N THR A 167 -15.47 -7.49 37.68
CA THR A 167 -15.58 -7.56 39.15
C THR A 167 -16.89 -8.22 39.58
N ALA A 168 -18.01 -7.81 38.99
CA ALA A 168 -19.33 -8.37 39.27
C ALA A 168 -19.40 -9.87 38.96
N SER A 169 -18.64 -10.36 37.97
CA SER A 169 -18.55 -11.79 37.66
C SER A 169 -17.87 -12.63 38.76
N TYR A 170 -17.16 -12.01 39.72
CA TYR A 170 -16.58 -12.68 40.88
C TYR A 170 -17.51 -12.70 42.11
N LEU A 171 -18.58 -11.90 42.10
CA LEU A 171 -19.47 -11.73 43.24
C LEU A 171 -20.52 -12.85 43.30
N SER A 172 -21.07 -13.12 44.49
CA SER A 172 -22.21 -14.03 44.63
C SER A 172 -23.44 -13.51 43.89
N GLN A 173 -24.16 -14.40 43.19
CA GLN A 173 -25.46 -14.09 42.56
C GLN A 173 -26.56 -13.72 43.57
N GLN A 174 -26.30 -13.88 44.88
CA GLN A 174 -27.21 -13.39 45.92
C GLN A 174 -27.21 -11.85 46.02
N ALA A 175 -26.14 -11.18 45.55
CA ALA A 175 -26.13 -9.73 45.38
C ALA A 175 -26.91 -9.36 44.11
N ASP A 176 -27.62 -8.24 44.13
CA ASP A 176 -28.38 -7.75 42.97
C ASP A 176 -27.44 -7.11 41.94
N LEU A 177 -26.95 -7.92 40.99
CA LEU A 177 -25.99 -7.46 39.97
C LEU A 177 -26.66 -6.71 38.80
N SER A 178 -27.98 -6.50 38.82
CA SER A 178 -28.76 -5.97 37.68
C SER A 178 -28.24 -4.62 37.20
N SER A 179 -27.89 -3.72 38.12
CA SER A 179 -27.36 -2.39 37.77
C SER A 179 -26.04 -2.45 37.01
N ILE A 180 -25.19 -3.44 37.29
CA ILE A 180 -23.92 -3.62 36.55
C ILE A 180 -24.16 -4.34 35.23
N VAL A 181 -25.20 -5.16 35.11
CA VAL A 181 -25.58 -5.80 33.83
C VAL A 181 -26.10 -4.76 32.84
N GLU A 182 -26.85 -3.75 33.30
CA GLU A 182 -27.35 -2.65 32.48
C GLU A 182 -26.21 -1.84 31.82
N GLU A 183 -25.07 -1.70 32.49
CA GLU A 183 -23.87 -1.03 31.95
C GLU A 183 -23.32 -1.69 30.67
N ILE A 184 -23.68 -2.96 30.38
CA ILE A 184 -23.34 -3.60 29.10
C ILE A 184 -23.98 -2.83 27.94
N GLU A 185 -25.26 -2.45 28.06
CA GLU A 185 -25.97 -1.70 27.02
C GLU A 185 -25.37 -0.30 26.85
N ASP A 186 -25.03 0.36 27.95
CA ASP A 186 -24.38 1.67 27.94
C ASP A 186 -23.01 1.64 27.28
N LEU A 187 -22.20 0.60 27.54
CA LEU A 187 -20.93 0.40 26.85
C LEU A 187 -21.12 0.09 25.35
N VAL A 188 -22.13 -0.68 24.97
CA VAL A 188 -22.45 -0.91 23.56
C VAL A 188 -22.78 0.38 22.83
N ALA A 189 -23.50 1.30 23.48
CA ALA A 189 -23.87 2.60 22.91
C ALA A 189 -22.66 3.54 22.70
N ARG A 190 -21.53 3.27 23.37
CA ARG A 190 -20.28 4.03 23.26
C ARG A 190 -19.30 3.50 22.22
N LEU A 191 -19.61 2.39 21.54
CA LEU A 191 -18.76 1.82 20.49
C LEU A 191 -18.89 2.67 19.21
N ASP A 192 -17.75 2.90 18.55
CA ASP A 192 -17.71 3.55 17.25
C ASP A 192 -18.01 2.56 16.12
N ASP A 193 -18.98 2.92 15.28
CA ASP A 193 -19.26 2.21 14.03
C ASP A 193 -18.32 2.69 12.92
N LEU A 194 -17.43 1.80 12.49
CA LEU A 194 -16.53 2.03 11.36
C LEU A 194 -17.08 1.33 10.10
N GLY A 195 -17.95 2.06 9.39
CA GLY A 195 -18.41 1.69 8.05
C GLY A 195 -19.37 0.51 8.01
N GLY A 196 -20.10 0.23 9.09
CA GLY A 196 -21.06 -0.85 9.23
C GLY A 196 -20.42 -2.23 9.41
N VAL A 197 -19.09 -2.33 9.45
CA VAL A 197 -18.37 -3.62 9.47
C VAL A 197 -17.66 -3.88 10.80
N TYR A 198 -17.26 -2.83 11.50
CA TYR A 198 -16.48 -2.91 12.74
C TYR A 198 -17.12 -2.07 13.84
N LEU A 199 -17.14 -2.61 15.05
CA LEU A 199 -17.43 -1.88 16.27
C LEU A 199 -16.22 -1.98 17.19
N GLN A 200 -15.75 -0.83 17.69
CA GLN A 200 -14.65 -0.77 18.66
C GLN A 200 -14.75 0.51 19.48
N PHE A 201 -14.10 0.55 20.64
CA PHE A 201 -13.92 1.78 21.39
C PHE A 201 -12.79 2.65 20.79
N GLU A 202 -12.84 3.96 21.04
CA GLU A 202 -11.77 4.91 20.70
C GLU A 202 -10.42 4.49 21.34
N GLU A 203 -10.45 3.91 22.54
CA GLU A 203 -9.26 3.40 23.24
C GLU A 203 -8.59 2.21 22.53
N GLY A 204 -9.27 1.58 21.57
CA GLY A 204 -8.72 0.58 20.67
C GLY A 204 -9.14 -0.87 20.96
N ILE A 205 -8.47 -1.79 20.25
CA ILE A 205 -8.83 -3.21 20.20
C ILE A 205 -8.66 -3.93 21.53
N GLU A 206 -7.65 -3.57 22.33
CA GLU A 206 -7.41 -4.21 23.63
C GLU A 206 -8.60 -3.99 24.58
N THR A 207 -9.03 -2.74 24.73
CA THR A 207 -10.23 -2.37 25.51
C THR A 207 -11.49 -3.04 24.95
N THR A 208 -11.65 -3.05 23.63
CA THR A 208 -12.78 -3.70 22.95
C THR A 208 -12.83 -5.21 23.22
N ALA A 209 -11.68 -5.88 23.19
CA ALA A 209 -11.60 -7.32 23.45
C ALA A 209 -11.83 -7.66 24.93
N LEU A 210 -11.33 -6.83 25.86
CA LEU A 210 -11.61 -6.97 27.28
C LEU A 210 -13.09 -6.77 27.60
N PHE A 211 -13.75 -5.80 26.95
CA PHE A 211 -15.20 -5.62 27.08
C PHE A 211 -15.98 -6.87 26.67
N VAL A 212 -15.71 -7.43 25.49
CA VAL A 212 -16.37 -8.66 25.04
C VAL A 212 -16.15 -9.78 26.06
N ALA A 213 -14.92 -9.97 26.53
CA ALA A 213 -14.65 -11.00 27.53
C ALA A 213 -15.40 -10.77 28.85
N ALA A 214 -15.44 -9.54 29.36
CA ALA A 214 -16.09 -9.19 30.61
C ALA A 214 -17.62 -9.28 30.52
N ALA A 215 -18.22 -8.76 29.44
CA ALA A 215 -19.66 -8.78 29.22
C ALA A 215 -20.19 -10.22 29.14
N TYR A 216 -19.55 -11.10 28.37
CA TYR A 216 -19.97 -12.50 28.28
C TYR A 216 -19.69 -13.27 29.58
N LYS A 217 -18.58 -12.99 30.28
CA LYS A 217 -18.30 -13.63 31.58
C LYS A 217 -19.33 -13.26 32.64
N LEU A 218 -19.72 -11.99 32.74
CA LEU A 218 -20.78 -11.54 33.65
C LEU A 218 -22.13 -12.15 33.25
N SER A 219 -22.46 -12.11 31.97
CA SER A 219 -23.72 -12.66 31.42
C SER A 219 -23.86 -14.15 31.68
N ASP A 220 -22.79 -14.92 31.48
CA ASP A 220 -22.75 -16.36 31.78
C ASP A 220 -22.93 -16.62 33.29
N HIS A 221 -22.35 -15.73 34.12
CA HIS A 221 -22.47 -15.79 35.58
C HIS A 221 -23.89 -15.47 36.06
N VAL A 222 -24.55 -14.44 35.56
CA VAL A 222 -25.94 -14.10 35.96
C VAL A 222 -27.00 -14.94 35.26
N GLY A 223 -26.65 -15.58 34.14
CA GLY A 223 -27.58 -16.37 33.33
C GLY A 223 -28.50 -15.54 32.44
N THR A 224 -28.13 -14.30 32.14
CA THR A 224 -28.86 -13.34 31.31
C THR A 224 -28.06 -13.05 30.05
N GLU A 225 -28.72 -13.03 28.90
CA GLU A 225 -28.07 -12.69 27.62
C GLU A 225 -27.50 -11.27 27.64
N PRO A 226 -26.25 -11.05 27.18
CA PRO A 226 -25.69 -9.71 27.13
C PRO A 226 -26.52 -8.84 26.19
N ALA A 227 -26.70 -7.56 26.54
CA ALA A 227 -27.41 -6.57 25.72
C ALA A 227 -26.59 -6.13 24.48
N ILE A 228 -26.17 -7.11 23.65
CA ILE A 228 -25.37 -6.95 22.43
C ILE A 228 -26.12 -7.69 21.31
N LYS A 229 -26.58 -6.96 20.28
CA LYS A 229 -27.32 -7.56 19.15
C LYS A 229 -26.40 -8.46 18.31
N GLU A 230 -26.96 -9.45 17.62
CA GLU A 230 -26.18 -10.39 16.78
C GLU A 230 -25.25 -9.68 15.79
N ASP A 231 -25.75 -8.66 15.07
CA ASP A 231 -24.94 -7.87 14.14
C ASP A 231 -23.77 -7.18 14.87
N GLN A 232 -24.01 -6.64 16.06
CA GLN A 232 -22.97 -5.98 16.86
C GLN A 232 -21.91 -6.98 17.32
N VAL A 233 -22.29 -8.22 17.65
CA VAL A 233 -21.33 -9.30 17.96
C VAL A 233 -20.44 -9.59 16.74
N ILE A 234 -21.02 -9.63 15.54
CA ILE A 234 -20.25 -9.84 14.29
C ILE A 234 -19.30 -8.66 14.03
N GLN A 235 -19.74 -7.42 14.26
CA GLN A 235 -18.90 -6.21 14.11
C GLN A 235 -17.74 -6.16 15.12
N LEU A 236 -18.01 -6.48 16.39
CA LEU A 236 -17.00 -6.58 17.45
C LEU A 236 -15.96 -7.66 17.12
N MET A 237 -16.44 -8.83 16.70
CA MET A 237 -15.60 -9.95 16.28
C MET A 237 -14.71 -9.58 15.08
N ASN A 238 -15.26 -8.89 14.08
CA ASN A 238 -14.51 -8.38 12.93
C ASN A 238 -13.41 -7.41 13.37
N ALA A 239 -13.72 -6.48 14.28
CA ALA A 239 -12.75 -5.51 14.78
C ALA A 239 -11.61 -6.21 15.53
N ILE A 240 -11.94 -7.06 16.50
CA ILE A 240 -10.97 -7.74 17.36
C ILE A 240 -10.05 -8.66 16.54
N PHE A 241 -10.61 -9.46 15.62
CA PHE A 241 -9.82 -10.43 14.85
C PHE A 241 -9.20 -9.87 13.57
N SER A 242 -9.43 -8.59 13.24
CA SER A 242 -8.64 -7.88 12.23
C SER A 242 -7.18 -7.74 12.66
N LYS A 243 -6.91 -7.68 13.97
CA LYS A 243 -5.55 -7.64 14.52
C LYS A 243 -4.90 -9.03 14.46
N LYS A 244 -3.92 -9.17 13.56
CA LYS A 244 -3.16 -10.43 13.34
C LYS A 244 -1.77 -10.46 13.98
N ASN A 245 -1.27 -9.31 14.39
CA ASN A 245 0.05 -9.14 14.98
C ASN A 245 -0.10 -8.53 16.38
N PHE A 246 0.63 -9.08 17.34
CA PHE A 246 0.59 -8.69 18.74
C PHE A 246 2.00 -8.30 19.18
N GLU A 247 2.18 -7.04 19.56
CA GLU A 247 3.49 -6.53 19.98
C GLU A 247 3.73 -6.87 21.45
N THR A 248 2.72 -6.65 22.27
CA THR A 248 2.76 -6.87 23.72
C THR A 248 1.99 -8.14 24.12
N VAL A 249 2.34 -8.68 25.29
CA VAL A 249 1.63 -9.85 25.87
C VAL A 249 0.22 -9.46 26.33
N SER A 250 0.00 -8.18 26.72
CA SER A 250 -1.32 -7.65 27.11
C SER A 250 -2.31 -7.62 25.95
N GLU A 251 -1.86 -7.17 24.79
CA GLU A 251 -2.65 -7.19 23.54
C GLU A 251 -3.01 -8.64 23.15
N ALA A 252 -2.04 -9.55 23.20
CA ALA A 252 -2.32 -10.96 22.92
C ALA A 252 -3.32 -11.55 23.94
N PHE A 253 -3.17 -11.21 25.22
CA PHE A 253 -4.07 -11.65 26.27
C PHE A 253 -5.51 -11.19 26.05
N SER A 254 -5.73 -9.90 25.77
CA SER A 254 -7.07 -9.36 25.54
C SER A 254 -7.78 -10.04 24.36
N VAL A 255 -7.09 -10.19 23.22
CA VAL A 255 -7.64 -10.92 22.06
C VAL A 255 -7.91 -12.39 22.38
N ALA A 256 -7.05 -13.05 23.15
CA ALA A 256 -7.26 -14.44 23.58
C ALA A 256 -8.48 -14.59 24.50
N ARG A 257 -8.71 -13.63 25.41
CA ARG A 257 -9.89 -13.59 26.30
C ARG A 257 -11.18 -13.46 25.49
N ALA A 258 -11.21 -12.55 24.52
CA ALA A 258 -12.35 -12.39 23.62
C ALA A 258 -12.57 -13.62 22.74
N ALA A 259 -11.50 -14.21 22.20
CA ALA A 259 -11.55 -15.43 21.40
C ALA A 259 -12.13 -16.61 22.18
N GLY A 260 -11.70 -16.82 23.41
CA GLY A 260 -12.26 -17.84 24.29
C GLY A 260 -13.75 -17.63 24.55
N SER A 261 -14.15 -16.41 24.87
CA SER A 261 -15.54 -16.06 25.18
C SER A 261 -16.46 -16.23 23.97
N LEU A 262 -16.05 -15.78 22.77
CA LEU A 262 -16.85 -15.95 21.55
C LEU A 262 -16.80 -17.37 20.97
N SER A 263 -15.78 -18.17 21.33
CA SER A 263 -15.67 -19.57 20.94
C SER A 263 -16.62 -20.47 21.73
N GLN A 264 -16.84 -20.15 23.01
CA GLN A 264 -17.68 -20.89 23.94
C GLN A 264 -18.35 -19.94 24.93
N ASN A 265 -19.67 -19.74 24.79
CA ASN A 265 -20.53 -19.06 25.76
C ASN A 265 -21.96 -19.56 25.62
N ARG A 266 -22.87 -19.14 26.52
CA ARG A 266 -24.25 -19.65 26.57
C ARG A 266 -25.23 -18.95 25.60
N PHE A 267 -24.80 -17.94 24.86
CA PHE A 267 -25.69 -17.02 24.14
C PHE A 267 -25.40 -16.94 22.63
N HIS A 268 -24.24 -16.41 22.23
CA HIS A 268 -23.90 -16.10 20.85
C HIS A 268 -22.61 -16.80 20.42
N LEU A 269 -22.71 -17.73 19.49
CA LEU A 269 -21.58 -18.48 18.94
C LEU A 269 -21.40 -18.13 17.45
N PRO A 270 -20.48 -17.21 17.09
CA PRO A 270 -20.26 -16.86 15.70
C PRO A 270 -19.73 -18.06 14.90
N VAL A 271 -20.44 -18.40 13.83
CA VAL A 271 -20.05 -19.46 12.89
C VAL A 271 -19.36 -18.85 11.69
N ILE A 272 -18.29 -19.47 11.24
CA ILE A 272 -17.53 -19.03 10.07
C ILE A 272 -17.46 -20.15 9.05
N VAL A 273 -17.92 -19.87 7.83
CA VAL A 273 -17.84 -20.78 6.69
C VAL A 273 -16.65 -20.39 5.83
N VAL A 274 -15.75 -21.34 5.57
CA VAL A 274 -14.49 -21.11 4.87
C VAL A 274 -14.38 -22.08 3.68
N PRO A 275 -14.20 -21.60 2.44
CA PRO A 275 -13.91 -22.48 1.32
C PRO A 275 -12.49 -23.08 1.42
N ASP A 276 -12.35 -24.33 1.01
CA ASP A 276 -11.05 -24.99 0.83
C ASP A 276 -10.35 -24.43 -0.41
N GLY A 277 -9.49 -23.43 -0.22
CA GLY A 277 -8.86 -22.70 -1.31
C GLY A 277 -9.79 -21.65 -1.95
N PRO A 278 -9.57 -21.28 -3.22
CA PRO A 278 -10.49 -20.40 -3.93
C PRO A 278 -11.89 -21.00 -3.99
N ALA A 279 -12.93 -20.20 -3.76
CA ALA A 279 -14.31 -20.62 -3.97
C ALA A 279 -14.57 -20.77 -5.48
N ALA A 280 -14.12 -21.88 -6.04
CA ALA A 280 -14.21 -22.18 -7.46
C ALA A 280 -14.45 -23.67 -7.69
N VAL A 281 -15.13 -23.98 -8.79
CA VAL A 281 -15.36 -25.36 -9.26
C VAL A 281 -15.13 -25.43 -10.76
N SER A 282 -14.76 -26.61 -11.24
CA SER A 282 -14.57 -26.89 -12.67
C SER A 282 -14.80 -28.36 -12.98
N HIS A 283 -14.66 -28.76 -14.24
CA HIS A 283 -14.74 -30.17 -14.62
C HIS A 283 -13.64 -31.03 -13.99
N HIS A 284 -12.44 -30.47 -13.76
CA HIS A 284 -11.35 -31.15 -13.05
C HIS A 284 -11.54 -31.13 -11.53
N GLN A 285 -12.19 -30.11 -10.98
CA GLN A 285 -12.50 -29.97 -9.55
C GLN A 285 -14.00 -29.68 -9.34
N PRO A 286 -14.87 -30.70 -9.46
CA PRO A 286 -16.32 -30.49 -9.52
C PRO A 286 -16.98 -30.22 -8.17
N VAL A 287 -16.26 -30.48 -7.07
CA VAL A 287 -16.78 -30.44 -5.70
C VAL A 287 -16.32 -29.15 -5.01
N LEU A 288 -17.28 -28.33 -4.58
CA LEU A 288 -17.04 -27.23 -3.65
C LEU A 288 -16.90 -27.82 -2.25
N ARG A 289 -15.79 -27.55 -1.59
CA ARG A 289 -15.50 -28.02 -0.23
C ARG A 289 -15.49 -26.84 0.73
N LEU A 290 -16.25 -26.93 1.80
CA LEU A 290 -16.38 -25.88 2.82
C LEU A 290 -16.00 -26.45 4.19
N GLN A 291 -15.28 -25.68 4.99
CA GLN A 291 -15.10 -25.92 6.41
C GLN A 291 -16.01 -24.98 7.20
N VAL A 292 -16.64 -25.53 8.23
CA VAL A 292 -17.40 -24.73 9.19
C VAL A 292 -16.65 -24.73 10.51
N THR A 293 -16.28 -23.54 10.98
CA THR A 293 -15.47 -23.39 12.18
C THR A 293 -16.05 -22.34 13.12
N ASN A 294 -15.68 -22.41 14.41
CA ASN A 294 -15.85 -21.27 15.31
C ASN A 294 -14.75 -20.21 15.11
N VAL A 295 -14.80 -19.15 15.91
CA VAL A 295 -13.84 -18.02 15.87
C VAL A 295 -12.37 -18.41 16.08
N MET A 296 -12.12 -19.55 16.71
CA MET A 296 -10.79 -20.13 16.96
C MET A 296 -10.42 -21.25 15.98
N SER A 297 -11.03 -21.29 14.79
CA SER A 297 -10.75 -22.30 13.76
C SER A 297 -10.97 -23.76 14.22
N GLN A 298 -11.77 -24.00 15.25
CA GLN A 298 -12.15 -25.35 15.66
C GLN A 298 -13.30 -25.82 14.77
N LEU A 299 -13.18 -27.05 14.25
CA LEU A 299 -14.15 -27.63 13.32
C LEU A 299 -15.49 -27.92 14.02
N LEU A 300 -16.58 -27.51 13.37
CA LEU A 300 -17.94 -27.80 13.79
C LEU A 300 -18.51 -28.90 12.88
N THR A 301 -18.33 -30.17 13.26
CA THR A 301 -18.77 -31.33 12.45
C THR A 301 -20.19 -31.79 12.77
N GLN A 302 -20.72 -31.41 13.93
CA GLN A 302 -22.09 -31.74 14.36
C GLN A 302 -23.10 -30.67 13.90
N VAL A 303 -23.01 -30.27 12.63
CA VAL A 303 -23.89 -29.24 12.03
C VAL A 303 -24.39 -29.71 10.67
N SER A 304 -25.53 -29.17 10.24
CA SER A 304 -26.10 -29.39 8.91
C SER A 304 -25.88 -28.16 8.04
N VAL A 305 -25.07 -28.29 6.99
CA VAL A 305 -24.85 -27.21 6.02
C VAL A 305 -25.73 -27.43 4.80
N LYS A 306 -26.48 -26.40 4.39
CA LYS A 306 -27.39 -26.44 3.25
C LYS A 306 -27.12 -25.28 2.32
N LEU A 307 -27.20 -25.55 1.02
CA LEU A 307 -27.32 -24.53 0.00
C LEU A 307 -28.79 -24.11 -0.09
N ASP A 308 -29.11 -22.89 0.34
CA ASP A 308 -30.46 -22.35 0.21
C ASP A 308 -30.76 -22.08 -1.26
N GLN A 309 -29.88 -21.31 -1.94
CA GLN A 309 -29.97 -20.93 -3.35
C GLN A 309 -28.59 -20.67 -3.94
N ALA A 310 -28.38 -21.04 -5.21
CA ALA A 310 -27.26 -20.62 -6.04
C ALA A 310 -27.79 -19.86 -7.26
N LYS A 311 -27.44 -18.56 -7.37
CA LYS A 311 -27.90 -17.67 -8.43
C LYS A 311 -26.76 -17.29 -9.36
N SER A 312 -27.00 -17.33 -10.67
CA SER A 312 -26.07 -16.79 -11.66
C SER A 312 -25.97 -15.27 -11.50
N VAL A 313 -24.76 -14.73 -11.40
CA VAL A 313 -24.54 -13.28 -11.22
C VAL A 313 -25.01 -12.50 -12.45
N SER A 314 -24.79 -13.04 -13.65
CA SER A 314 -25.11 -12.40 -14.93
C SER A 314 -26.60 -12.44 -15.25
N SER A 315 -27.25 -13.60 -15.12
CA SER A 315 -28.66 -13.79 -15.49
C SER A 315 -29.64 -13.60 -14.32
N LYS A 316 -29.14 -13.56 -13.07
CA LYS A 316 -29.93 -13.59 -11.82
C LYS A 316 -30.85 -14.82 -11.66
N ALA A 317 -30.75 -15.80 -12.56
CA ALA A 317 -31.51 -17.04 -12.50
C ALA A 317 -30.98 -17.95 -11.37
N THR A 318 -31.89 -18.61 -10.67
CA THR A 318 -31.55 -19.64 -9.67
C THR A 318 -31.27 -20.95 -10.40
N VAL A 319 -30.06 -21.48 -10.24
CA VAL A 319 -29.60 -22.71 -10.92
C VAL A 319 -29.76 -23.94 -10.05
N LEU A 320 -29.57 -23.78 -8.73
CA LEU A 320 -29.72 -24.85 -7.75
C LEU A 320 -30.27 -24.27 -6.45
N GLN A 321 -31.08 -25.04 -5.71
CA GLN A 321 -31.66 -24.60 -4.44
C GLN A 321 -31.94 -25.79 -3.53
N GLN A 322 -31.97 -25.54 -2.22
CA GLN A 322 -32.40 -26.48 -1.19
C GLN A 322 -31.65 -27.82 -1.21
N LEU A 323 -30.33 -27.79 -1.41
CA LEU A 323 -29.49 -29.00 -1.46
C LEU A 323 -28.54 -29.06 -0.24
N PRO A 324 -28.52 -30.17 0.52
CA PRO A 324 -27.59 -30.32 1.64
C PRO A 324 -26.16 -30.58 1.14
N PHE A 325 -25.18 -30.08 1.88
CA PHE A 325 -23.78 -30.50 1.72
C PHE A 325 -23.57 -31.83 2.46
N THR A 326 -22.72 -32.70 1.91
CA THR A 326 -22.36 -33.98 2.54
C THR A 326 -21.07 -33.84 3.33
N LEU A 327 -21.07 -34.24 4.60
CA LEU A 327 -19.86 -34.25 5.42
C LEU A 327 -18.93 -35.39 4.97
N SER A 328 -17.69 -35.05 4.61
CA SER A 328 -16.62 -35.95 4.16
C SER A 328 -15.33 -35.58 4.89
N GLY A 329 -14.99 -36.35 5.93
CA GLY A 329 -13.90 -35.99 6.85
C GLY A 329 -14.22 -34.67 7.58
N ASP A 330 -13.35 -33.67 7.38
CA ASP A 330 -13.45 -32.34 8.00
C ASP A 330 -14.18 -31.30 7.11
N PHE A 331 -14.70 -31.71 5.95
CA PHE A 331 -15.25 -30.81 4.94
C PHE A 331 -16.70 -31.14 4.60
N PHE A 332 -17.48 -30.09 4.36
CA PHE A 332 -18.81 -30.16 3.77
C PHE A 332 -18.69 -30.00 2.26
N GLU A 333 -19.11 -31.03 1.53
CA GLU A 333 -18.88 -31.15 0.09
C GLU A 333 -20.19 -31.02 -0.69
N LEU A 334 -20.15 -30.26 -1.80
CA LEU A 334 -21.25 -30.12 -2.75
C LEU A 334 -20.71 -30.17 -4.18
N ASN A 335 -21.15 -31.17 -4.96
CA ASN A 335 -20.82 -31.23 -6.37
C ASN A 335 -21.78 -30.34 -7.18
N PHE A 336 -21.34 -29.10 -7.42
CA PHE A 336 -22.11 -28.14 -8.20
C PHE A 336 -22.09 -28.42 -9.71
N MET A 337 -21.08 -29.12 -10.21
CA MET A 337 -20.97 -29.43 -11.65
C MET A 337 -22.00 -30.46 -12.13
N ASN A 338 -22.66 -31.19 -11.23
CA ASN A 338 -23.73 -32.14 -11.58
C ASN A 338 -24.91 -31.49 -12.31
N VAL A 339 -25.20 -30.20 -12.07
CA VAL A 339 -26.25 -29.47 -12.79
C VAL A 339 -25.78 -28.82 -14.09
N LYS A 340 -24.52 -29.08 -14.49
CA LYS A 340 -23.89 -28.53 -15.71
C LYS A 340 -24.07 -26.99 -15.82
N PRO A 341 -23.63 -26.22 -14.82
CA PRO A 341 -23.73 -24.77 -14.85
C PRO A 341 -22.86 -24.21 -15.98
N ALA A 342 -23.31 -23.11 -16.61
CA ALA A 342 -22.47 -22.37 -17.54
C ALA A 342 -21.28 -21.72 -16.80
N SER A 343 -20.15 -21.53 -17.48
CA SER A 343 -19.00 -20.81 -16.91
C SER A 343 -19.38 -19.39 -16.48
N GLY A 344 -18.91 -18.95 -15.32
CA GLY A 344 -19.31 -17.65 -14.77
C GLY A 344 -19.18 -17.57 -13.26
N TYR A 345 -19.75 -16.50 -12.69
CA TYR A 345 -19.84 -16.30 -11.25
C TYR A 345 -21.25 -16.58 -10.75
N TYR A 346 -21.32 -17.18 -9.57
CA TYR A 346 -22.57 -17.56 -8.92
C TYR A 346 -22.55 -17.10 -7.46
N ASP A 347 -23.65 -16.49 -7.02
CA ASP A 347 -23.84 -16.11 -5.61
C ASP A 347 -24.55 -17.27 -4.90
N PHE A 348 -23.86 -17.93 -3.97
CA PHE A 348 -24.37 -19.02 -3.15
C PHE A 348 -24.85 -18.47 -1.82
N SER A 349 -26.09 -18.73 -1.46
CA SER A 349 -26.64 -18.48 -0.13
C SER A 349 -26.63 -19.81 0.63
N ILE A 350 -25.86 -19.87 1.71
CA ILE A 350 -25.57 -21.09 2.47
C ILE A 350 -26.05 -20.89 3.91
N SER A 351 -26.79 -21.86 4.44
CA SER A 351 -27.25 -21.89 5.82
C SER A 351 -26.56 -23.02 6.60
N VAL A 352 -26.21 -22.72 7.85
CA VAL A 352 -25.65 -23.67 8.82
C VAL A 352 -26.64 -23.84 9.96
N ASP A 353 -27.23 -25.02 10.08
CA ASP A 353 -28.15 -25.39 11.15
C ASP A 353 -27.44 -26.27 12.19
N GLY A 354 -27.66 -26.02 13.48
CA GLY A 354 -27.08 -26.82 14.56
C GLY A 354 -27.48 -26.32 15.93
N ASP A 355 -26.55 -25.70 16.64
CA ASP A 355 -26.79 -25.05 17.92
C ASP A 355 -27.66 -23.80 17.74
N LYS A 356 -28.62 -23.58 18.64
CA LYS A 356 -29.51 -22.40 18.60
C LYS A 356 -28.76 -21.09 18.87
N ARG A 357 -27.59 -21.17 19.48
CA ARG A 357 -26.70 -20.04 19.77
C ARG A 357 -25.92 -19.57 18.54
N PHE A 358 -25.96 -20.31 17.43
CA PHE A 358 -25.18 -19.95 16.25
C PHE A 358 -25.70 -18.66 15.62
N ILE A 359 -24.82 -17.66 15.55
CA ILE A 359 -25.03 -16.42 14.81
C ILE A 359 -24.13 -16.39 13.58
N ALA A 360 -24.41 -15.50 12.63
CA ALA A 360 -23.76 -15.48 11.31
C ALA A 360 -23.84 -16.82 10.55
N ASN A 361 -24.89 -17.60 10.83
CA ASN A 361 -25.08 -18.94 10.28
C ASN A 361 -25.64 -18.94 8.85
N LYS A 362 -25.86 -17.76 8.26
CA LYS A 362 -26.19 -17.56 6.85
C LYS A 362 -25.06 -16.80 6.17
N VAL A 363 -24.51 -17.38 5.12
CA VAL A 363 -23.34 -16.84 4.40
C VAL A 363 -23.66 -16.71 2.92
N GLU A 364 -23.29 -15.56 2.36
CA GLU A 364 -23.23 -15.37 0.91
C GLU A 364 -21.79 -15.61 0.42
N LEU A 365 -21.63 -16.58 -0.47
CA LEU A 365 -20.33 -16.95 -1.06
C LEU A 365 -20.39 -16.81 -2.57
N LYS A 366 -19.52 -15.97 -3.14
CA LYS A 366 -19.35 -15.90 -4.60
C LYS A 366 -18.46 -17.05 -5.07
N VAL A 367 -19.03 -17.97 -5.85
CA VAL A 367 -18.35 -19.15 -6.40
C VAL A 367 -18.09 -18.95 -7.89
N LYS A 368 -16.85 -19.21 -8.32
CA LYS A 368 -16.44 -19.17 -9.72
C LYS A 368 -16.59 -20.55 -10.37
N VAL A 369 -17.38 -20.65 -11.44
CA VAL A 369 -17.41 -21.84 -12.29
C VAL A 369 -16.44 -21.62 -13.44
N SER A 370 -15.40 -22.44 -13.46
CA SER A 370 -14.34 -22.41 -14.46
C SER A 370 -14.56 -23.45 -15.56
N THR A 371 -14.10 -23.11 -16.76
CA THR A 371 -14.18 -23.99 -17.95
C THR A 371 -12.90 -23.96 -18.77
N GLU A 372 -12.81 -24.87 -19.73
CA GLU A 372 -11.71 -24.99 -20.66
C GLU A 372 -12.12 -24.47 -22.04
N VAL A 373 -11.35 -23.54 -22.61
CA VAL A 373 -11.60 -23.02 -23.96
C VAL A 373 -10.95 -23.94 -24.99
N GLY A 374 -11.72 -24.25 -26.04
CA GLY A 374 -11.27 -24.89 -27.26
C GLY A 374 -11.38 -23.92 -28.44
N ILE A 375 -10.41 -23.96 -29.35
CA ILE A 375 -10.44 -23.17 -30.59
C ILE A 375 -10.83 -24.10 -31.73
N THR A 376 -11.86 -23.71 -32.49
CA THR A 376 -12.34 -24.46 -33.66
C THR A 376 -12.42 -23.55 -34.88
N ASN A 377 -12.45 -24.17 -36.07
CA ASN A 377 -12.68 -23.48 -37.34
C ASN A 377 -11.74 -22.28 -37.60
N VAL A 378 -10.43 -22.45 -37.37
CA VAL A 378 -9.43 -21.40 -37.60
C VAL A 378 -9.05 -21.37 -39.07
N ASP A 379 -9.44 -20.29 -39.75
CA ASP A 379 -9.22 -20.07 -41.17
C ASP A 379 -8.35 -18.82 -41.37
N LEU A 380 -7.23 -18.98 -42.06
CA LEU A 380 -6.31 -17.92 -42.47
C LEU A 380 -6.52 -17.63 -43.95
N SER A 381 -6.89 -16.41 -44.30
CA SER A 381 -7.22 -16.02 -45.68
C SER A 381 -6.35 -14.88 -46.16
N THR A 382 -5.85 -14.99 -47.39
CA THR A 382 -5.30 -13.86 -48.14
C THR A 382 -6.33 -13.43 -49.16
N VAL A 383 -6.79 -12.18 -49.05
CA VAL A 383 -7.89 -11.61 -49.83
C VAL A 383 -7.34 -10.54 -50.76
N ASP A 384 -7.61 -10.66 -52.05
CA ASP A 384 -7.24 -9.64 -53.04
C ASP A 384 -8.17 -8.42 -52.93
N LYS A 385 -7.59 -7.22 -52.87
CA LYS A 385 -8.32 -5.97 -52.62
C LYS A 385 -9.30 -5.62 -53.74
N ASP A 386 -8.96 -5.99 -54.98
CA ASP A 386 -9.81 -5.75 -56.16
C ASP A 386 -10.89 -6.83 -56.34
N GLN A 387 -10.96 -7.82 -55.43
CA GLN A 387 -11.88 -8.98 -55.47
C GLN A 387 -11.87 -9.75 -56.79
N SER A 388 -10.81 -9.58 -57.59
CA SER A 388 -10.67 -10.17 -58.92
C SER A 388 -10.41 -11.69 -58.85
N ILE A 389 -9.85 -12.13 -57.72
CA ILE A 389 -9.50 -13.52 -57.42
C ILE A 389 -10.20 -13.93 -56.11
N ALA A 390 -10.73 -15.16 -56.09
CA ALA A 390 -11.33 -15.73 -54.88
C ALA A 390 -10.30 -15.83 -53.74
N PRO A 391 -10.69 -15.57 -52.49
CA PRO A 391 -9.77 -15.58 -51.35
C PRO A 391 -9.13 -16.96 -51.16
N LYS A 392 -7.82 -16.96 -50.91
CA LYS A 392 -7.07 -18.19 -50.63
C LYS A 392 -7.10 -18.48 -49.13
N THR A 393 -7.96 -19.42 -48.72
CA THR A 393 -8.11 -19.81 -47.32
C THR A 393 -7.34 -21.08 -46.98
N THR A 394 -6.60 -21.06 -45.87
CA THR A 394 -5.88 -22.20 -45.29
C THR A 394 -6.37 -22.44 -43.87
N ARG A 395 -6.87 -23.64 -43.60
CA ARG A 395 -7.32 -24.05 -42.26
C ARG A 395 -6.17 -24.54 -41.41
N VAL A 396 -6.15 -24.13 -40.14
CA VAL A 396 -5.11 -24.50 -39.16
C VAL A 396 -5.77 -25.11 -37.93
N ALA A 397 -5.16 -26.16 -37.37
CA ALA A 397 -5.63 -26.76 -36.12
C ALA A 397 -4.79 -26.26 -34.95
N TYR A 398 -5.42 -25.87 -33.85
CA TYR A 398 -4.72 -25.62 -32.58
C TYR A 398 -4.11 -26.92 -32.03
N PRO A 399 -2.88 -26.95 -31.51
CA PRO A 399 -1.92 -25.84 -31.33
C PRO A 399 -0.83 -25.76 -32.43
N ALA A 400 -1.10 -26.22 -33.65
CA ALA A 400 -0.10 -26.26 -34.72
C ALA A 400 0.14 -24.87 -35.36
N LYS A 401 1.33 -24.62 -35.89
CA LYS A 401 1.61 -23.41 -36.69
C LYS A 401 1.24 -23.65 -38.16
N ALA A 402 0.70 -22.64 -38.83
CA ALA A 402 0.45 -22.68 -40.27
C ALA A 402 1.75 -22.93 -41.07
N LYS A 403 1.64 -23.65 -42.19
CA LYS A 403 2.77 -23.90 -43.08
C LYS A 403 2.96 -22.74 -44.06
N GLY A 404 4.15 -22.16 -44.08
CA GLY A 404 4.49 -21.00 -44.94
C GLY A 404 4.15 -19.67 -44.29
N SER A 405 4.40 -18.58 -45.04
CA SER A 405 4.10 -17.21 -44.62
C SER A 405 2.93 -16.64 -45.42
N PHE A 406 2.16 -15.76 -44.78
CA PHE A 406 1.06 -15.03 -45.42
C PHE A 406 1.52 -13.60 -45.73
N THR A 407 1.02 -13.02 -46.81
CA THR A 407 1.37 -11.65 -47.25
C THR A 407 0.20 -10.70 -46.99
N ALA A 408 0.54 -9.51 -46.50
CA ALA A 408 -0.35 -8.36 -46.39
C ALA A 408 0.37 -7.14 -46.95
N ASP A 409 -0.12 -6.59 -48.06
CA ASP A 409 0.47 -5.46 -48.78
C ASP A 409 -0.62 -4.56 -49.37
N SER A 410 -0.29 -3.67 -50.33
CA SER A 410 -1.26 -2.78 -50.96
C SER A 410 -2.28 -3.48 -51.86
N HIS A 411 -2.00 -4.71 -52.28
CA HIS A 411 -2.85 -5.51 -53.17
C HIS A 411 -3.58 -6.63 -52.42
N GLN A 412 -3.02 -7.12 -51.31
CA GLN A 412 -3.56 -8.25 -50.56
C GLN A 412 -3.79 -7.90 -49.09
N ASN A 413 -5.03 -8.12 -48.62
CA ASN A 413 -5.39 -8.07 -47.21
C ASN A 413 -5.21 -9.45 -46.57
N PHE A 414 -4.88 -9.47 -45.28
CA PHE A 414 -4.85 -10.70 -44.49
C PHE A 414 -6.06 -10.77 -43.57
N ALA A 415 -6.76 -11.90 -43.53
CA ALA A 415 -7.90 -12.12 -42.67
C ALA A 415 -7.77 -13.42 -41.87
N LEU A 416 -8.18 -13.37 -40.61
CA LEU A 416 -8.23 -14.49 -39.67
C LEU A 416 -9.67 -14.62 -39.17
N SER A 417 -10.24 -15.81 -39.23
CA SER A 417 -11.48 -16.14 -38.52
C SER A 417 -11.33 -17.39 -37.67
N PHE A 418 -11.97 -17.41 -36.50
CA PHE A 418 -11.98 -18.56 -35.60
C PHE A 418 -13.23 -18.56 -34.72
N GLN A 419 -13.54 -19.70 -34.13
CA GLN A 419 -14.63 -19.87 -33.17
C GLN A 419 -14.08 -20.41 -31.85
N LEU A 420 -14.66 -19.97 -30.74
CA LEU A 420 -14.30 -20.39 -29.41
C LEU A 420 -15.46 -21.16 -28.80
N ILE A 421 -15.17 -22.33 -28.27
CA ILE A 421 -16.15 -23.21 -27.64
C ILE A 421 -15.65 -23.63 -26.26
N ASP A 422 -16.58 -23.97 -25.38
CA ASP A 422 -16.29 -24.75 -24.19
C ASP A 422 -16.05 -26.22 -24.60
N VAL A 423 -14.90 -26.77 -24.24
CA VAL A 423 -14.51 -28.16 -24.57
C VAL A 423 -15.48 -29.19 -23.99
N ASN A 424 -16.07 -28.90 -22.83
CA ASN A 424 -16.89 -29.85 -22.08
C ASN A 424 -18.36 -29.83 -22.52
N SER A 425 -18.91 -28.64 -22.78
CA SER A 425 -20.31 -28.48 -23.17
C SER A 425 -20.53 -28.36 -24.68
N GLY A 426 -19.49 -27.99 -25.44
CA GLY A 426 -19.59 -27.64 -26.85
C GLY A 426 -20.32 -26.33 -27.11
N ALA A 427 -20.70 -25.60 -26.06
CA ALA A 427 -21.36 -24.30 -26.17
C ALA A 427 -20.38 -23.24 -26.66
N GLU A 428 -20.88 -22.27 -27.43
CA GLU A 428 -20.10 -21.12 -27.87
C GLU A 428 -19.68 -20.27 -26.67
N LEU A 429 -18.41 -19.87 -26.65
CA LEU A 429 -17.82 -19.11 -25.56
C LEU A 429 -17.41 -17.72 -26.05
N ILE A 430 -17.70 -16.71 -25.24
CA ILE A 430 -17.28 -15.32 -25.49
C ILE A 430 -16.37 -14.88 -24.33
N PRO A 431 -15.05 -15.15 -24.41
CA PRO A 431 -14.11 -14.73 -23.37
C PRO A 431 -13.99 -13.22 -23.29
N HIS A 432 -13.67 -12.72 -22.10
CA HIS A 432 -13.41 -11.30 -21.86
C HIS A 432 -12.21 -10.75 -22.66
N GLN A 433 -11.16 -11.57 -22.87
CA GLN A 433 -9.95 -11.16 -23.59
C GLN A 433 -9.70 -12.05 -24.81
N THR A 434 -9.75 -11.45 -26.00
CA THR A 434 -9.46 -12.10 -27.29
C THR A 434 -8.61 -11.17 -28.15
N PHE A 435 -7.29 -11.32 -28.09
CA PHE A 435 -6.35 -10.44 -28.77
C PHE A 435 -5.55 -11.15 -29.87
N VAL A 436 -5.35 -10.46 -30.98
CA VAL A 436 -4.43 -10.84 -32.05
C VAL A 436 -3.20 -9.94 -31.94
N ARG A 437 -2.08 -10.51 -31.52
CA ARG A 437 -0.80 -9.80 -31.36
C ARG A 437 0.13 -10.11 -32.52
N LEU A 438 0.61 -9.09 -33.21
CA LEU A 438 1.62 -9.18 -34.25
C LEU A 438 2.96 -8.69 -33.70
N HIS A 439 3.94 -9.59 -33.60
CA HIS A 439 5.26 -9.30 -33.03
C HIS A 439 6.35 -9.31 -34.11
N ASN A 440 7.04 -8.19 -34.30
CA ASN A 440 8.15 -8.08 -35.23
C ASN A 440 9.43 -8.68 -34.62
N GLN A 441 9.89 -9.81 -35.15
CA GLN A 441 11.04 -10.53 -34.60
C GLN A 441 12.36 -9.75 -34.68
N LYS A 442 12.47 -8.79 -35.60
CA LYS A 442 13.72 -8.03 -35.83
C LYS A 442 13.81 -6.79 -34.94
N THR A 443 12.71 -6.06 -34.80
CA THR A 443 12.67 -4.78 -34.06
C THR A 443 12.21 -4.95 -32.62
N GLY A 444 11.55 -6.06 -32.29
CA GLY A 444 10.89 -6.29 -31.01
C GLY A 444 9.56 -5.55 -30.84
N GLN A 445 9.15 -4.73 -31.82
CA GLN A 445 7.87 -4.02 -31.82
C GLN A 445 6.71 -5.02 -31.80
N GLU A 446 5.66 -4.72 -31.05
CA GLU A 446 4.42 -5.49 -31.05
C GLU A 446 3.21 -4.58 -31.22
N VAL A 447 2.22 -5.08 -31.96
CA VAL A 447 0.93 -4.42 -32.19
C VAL A 447 -0.16 -5.41 -31.77
N VAL A 448 -1.15 -4.94 -31.00
CA VAL A 448 -2.21 -5.80 -30.44
C VAL A 448 -3.56 -5.31 -30.92
N PHE A 449 -4.33 -6.23 -31.50
CA PHE A 449 -5.69 -6.00 -31.96
C PHE A 449 -6.71 -6.77 -31.14
N VAL A 450 -7.87 -6.17 -30.94
CA VAL A 450 -9.02 -6.86 -30.35
C VAL A 450 -9.77 -7.60 -31.46
N ALA A 451 -10.01 -8.89 -31.26
CA ALA A 451 -10.90 -9.66 -32.12
C ALA A 451 -12.28 -9.70 -31.47
N GLU A 452 -13.29 -9.20 -32.20
CA GLU A 452 -14.67 -9.20 -31.74
C GLU A 452 -15.49 -10.29 -32.46
N PRO A 453 -16.44 -10.94 -31.77
CA PRO A 453 -17.32 -11.92 -32.39
C PRO A 453 -18.40 -11.22 -33.24
N ASP A 454 -18.75 -11.82 -34.38
CA ASP A 454 -19.91 -11.39 -35.16
C ASP A 454 -21.24 -11.93 -34.57
N SER A 455 -22.37 -11.63 -35.22
CA SER A 455 -23.70 -12.12 -34.82
C SER A 455 -23.87 -13.65 -34.80
N LYS A 456 -22.90 -14.40 -35.35
CA LYS A 456 -22.83 -15.86 -35.34
C LYS A 456 -21.70 -16.37 -34.44
N ASN A 457 -21.21 -15.53 -33.52
CA ASN A 457 -20.11 -15.82 -32.59
C ASN A 457 -18.82 -16.27 -33.29
N VAL A 458 -18.59 -15.80 -34.52
CA VAL A 458 -17.33 -16.00 -35.25
C VAL A 458 -16.45 -14.79 -35.03
N TYR A 459 -15.29 -15.00 -34.41
CA TYR A 459 -14.27 -13.97 -34.24
C TYR A 459 -13.60 -13.72 -35.57
N LYS A 460 -13.48 -12.44 -35.95
CA LYS A 460 -12.85 -12.03 -37.19
C LYS A 460 -11.82 -10.94 -36.94
N PHE A 461 -10.71 -11.05 -37.64
CA PHE A 461 -9.66 -10.05 -37.68
C PHE A 461 -9.25 -9.83 -39.13
N GLU A 462 -9.24 -8.58 -39.57
CA GLU A 462 -8.76 -8.17 -40.89
C GLU A 462 -7.64 -7.15 -40.75
N LEU A 463 -6.54 -7.42 -41.45
CA LEU A 463 -5.37 -6.58 -41.58
C LEU A 463 -5.35 -5.98 -43.00
N ASP A 464 -5.90 -4.78 -43.11
CA ASP A 464 -5.72 -3.90 -44.27
C ASP A 464 -4.55 -2.95 -44.00
N THR A 465 -3.53 -3.03 -44.85
CA THR A 465 -2.30 -2.23 -44.72
C THR A 465 -2.51 -0.75 -44.98
N SER A 466 -3.57 -0.37 -45.71
CA SER A 466 -3.91 1.03 -46.00
C SER A 466 -4.61 1.69 -44.81
N GLU A 467 -5.49 0.95 -44.13
CA GLU A 467 -6.27 1.47 -42.99
C GLU A 467 -5.47 1.44 -41.68
N ARG A 468 -4.69 0.37 -41.46
CA ARG A 468 -4.01 0.13 -40.17
C ARG A 468 -2.56 0.60 -40.11
N LYS A 469 -2.10 1.32 -41.14
CA LYS A 469 -0.70 1.77 -41.28
C LYS A 469 -0.15 2.51 -40.06
N THR A 470 -0.95 3.37 -39.45
CA THR A 470 -0.56 4.15 -38.26
C THR A 470 -0.33 3.27 -37.04
N GLU A 471 -1.06 2.15 -36.90
CA GLU A 471 -0.93 1.23 -35.76
C GLU A 471 0.42 0.48 -35.78
N PHE A 472 1.05 0.37 -36.94
CA PHE A 472 2.37 -0.22 -37.14
C PHE A 472 3.49 0.81 -37.25
N ASP A 473 3.19 2.11 -37.11
CA ASP A 473 4.11 3.20 -37.44
C ASP A 473 4.70 3.09 -38.86
N SER A 474 3.96 2.49 -39.80
CA SER A 474 4.41 2.18 -41.17
C SER A 474 5.67 1.29 -41.25
N ALA A 475 5.96 0.50 -40.20
CA ALA A 475 7.10 -0.39 -40.16
C ALA A 475 6.84 -1.69 -40.94
N SER A 476 7.48 -1.84 -42.11
CA SER A 476 7.44 -3.10 -42.88
C SER A 476 8.30 -4.18 -42.24
N GLY A 477 7.83 -5.44 -42.26
CA GLY A 477 8.58 -6.55 -41.68
C GLY A 477 7.81 -7.85 -41.60
N THR A 478 8.48 -8.89 -41.09
CA THR A 478 7.85 -10.18 -40.79
C THR A 478 7.38 -10.19 -39.34
N TYR A 479 6.06 -10.29 -39.18
CA TYR A 479 5.39 -10.33 -37.88
C TYR A 479 4.95 -11.75 -37.56
N THR A 480 5.24 -12.21 -36.35
CA THR A 480 4.65 -13.45 -35.81
C THR A 480 3.28 -13.14 -35.23
N LEU A 481 2.25 -13.82 -35.74
CA LEU A 481 0.87 -13.67 -35.27
C LEU A 481 0.61 -14.62 -34.10
N TYR A 482 0.41 -14.02 -32.93
CA TYR A 482 -0.04 -14.69 -31.72
C TYR A 482 -1.52 -14.43 -31.47
N LEU A 483 -2.26 -15.50 -31.19
CA LEU A 483 -3.62 -15.41 -30.66
C LEU A 483 -3.57 -15.58 -29.14
N ILE A 484 -4.08 -14.59 -28.42
CA ILE A 484 -4.11 -14.53 -26.95
C ILE A 484 -5.57 -14.57 -26.52
N ILE A 485 -5.95 -15.60 -25.78
CA ILE A 485 -7.32 -15.78 -25.27
C ILE A 485 -7.25 -15.97 -23.76
N GLY A 486 -8.03 -15.19 -23.03
CA GLY A 486 -8.07 -15.23 -21.57
C GLY A 486 -9.41 -14.76 -21.01
N ASP A 487 -9.77 -15.30 -19.86
CA ASP A 487 -10.89 -14.87 -19.05
C ASP A 487 -10.59 -15.28 -17.60
N ALA A 488 -11.19 -14.61 -16.61
CA ALA A 488 -11.10 -15.02 -15.22
C ALA A 488 -11.72 -16.42 -14.98
N THR A 489 -12.67 -16.82 -15.82
CA THR A 489 -13.35 -18.13 -15.77
C THR A 489 -12.61 -19.25 -16.53
N LEU A 490 -11.60 -18.93 -17.35
CA LEU A 490 -10.83 -19.93 -18.09
C LEU A 490 -9.73 -20.57 -17.24
N GLU A 491 -9.60 -21.90 -17.32
CA GLU A 491 -8.50 -22.64 -16.66
C GLU A 491 -7.23 -22.66 -17.51
N ASN A 492 -7.37 -22.63 -18.84
CA ASN A 492 -6.30 -22.76 -19.82
C ASN A 492 -6.15 -21.47 -20.65
N PRO A 493 -5.47 -20.42 -20.15
CA PRO A 493 -5.20 -19.24 -20.96
C PRO A 493 -4.37 -19.63 -22.18
N ILE A 494 -4.82 -19.25 -23.39
CA ILE A 494 -4.17 -19.64 -24.64
C ILE A 494 -3.27 -18.52 -25.12
N LEU A 495 -2.01 -18.84 -25.38
CA LEU A 495 -1.09 -18.06 -26.20
C LEU A 495 -0.56 -18.95 -27.31
N TRP A 496 -1.01 -18.70 -28.54
CA TRP A 496 -0.73 -19.57 -29.68
C TRP A 496 -0.11 -18.81 -30.85
N ASN A 497 1.05 -19.27 -31.32
CA ASN A 497 1.65 -18.81 -32.56
C ASN A 497 0.93 -19.46 -33.75
N VAL A 498 0.06 -18.70 -34.41
CA VAL A 498 -0.79 -19.20 -35.49
C VAL A 498 -0.02 -19.23 -36.82
N ALA A 499 0.66 -18.15 -37.18
CA ALA A 499 1.34 -17.99 -38.47
C ALA A 499 2.38 -16.84 -38.46
N ASP A 500 3.23 -16.79 -39.49
CA ASP A 500 4.04 -15.61 -39.78
C ASP A 500 3.39 -14.81 -40.93
N VAL A 501 3.23 -13.50 -40.73
CA VAL A 501 2.63 -12.57 -41.69
C VAL A 501 3.69 -11.55 -42.11
N VAL A 502 3.93 -11.45 -43.41
CA VAL A 502 4.82 -10.46 -44.02
C VAL A 502 4.00 -9.23 -44.36
N VAL A 503 4.21 -8.14 -43.61
CA VAL A 503 3.50 -6.88 -43.77
C VAL A 503 4.40 -5.88 -44.50
N THR A 504 3.91 -5.34 -45.62
CA THR A 504 4.65 -4.39 -46.45
C THR A 504 3.85 -3.11 -46.65
N PHE A 505 4.40 -1.98 -46.22
CA PHE A 505 3.89 -0.64 -46.47
C PHE A 505 4.66 0.04 -47.62
N PRO A 506 4.03 0.96 -48.39
CA PRO A 506 4.70 1.73 -49.44
C PRO A 506 5.91 2.55 -48.93
N GLU A 507 7.00 2.59 -49.69
CA GLU A 507 8.28 3.22 -49.28
C GLU A 507 8.21 4.75 -49.08
N GLU A 508 7.28 5.45 -49.73
CA GLU A 508 7.09 6.91 -49.56
C GLU A 508 6.69 7.30 -48.14
N ASP A 509 6.26 6.32 -47.34
CA ASP A 509 5.77 6.47 -45.98
C ASP A 509 6.56 5.66 -44.96
N ALA A 510 7.72 5.10 -45.34
CA ALA A 510 8.60 4.46 -44.40
C ALA A 510 8.87 5.46 -43.26
N PRO A 511 8.65 5.10 -41.99
CA PRO A 511 8.89 6.02 -40.90
C PRO A 511 10.34 6.46 -41.00
N SER A 512 10.58 7.77 -40.98
CA SER A 512 11.90 8.31 -40.67
C SER A 512 12.34 7.58 -39.41
N THR A 513 13.36 6.72 -39.55
CA THR A 513 13.74 5.66 -38.60
C THR A 513 13.29 6.07 -37.21
N VAL A 514 12.26 5.41 -36.66
CA VAL A 514 11.85 5.62 -35.27
C VAL A 514 13.10 5.31 -34.46
N GLN A 515 13.89 6.34 -34.20
CA GLN A 515 15.01 6.26 -33.31
C GLN A 515 14.32 5.90 -32.02
N SER A 516 14.51 4.65 -31.59
CA SER A 516 14.30 4.26 -30.21
C SER A 516 14.76 5.46 -29.40
N LYS A 517 13.84 6.11 -28.68
CA LYS A 517 14.18 7.25 -27.81
C LYS A 517 15.07 6.69 -26.71
N ASN A 518 16.33 6.44 -27.06
CA ASN A 518 17.42 6.09 -26.19
C ASN A 518 17.82 7.39 -25.49
N LEU A 519 16.90 7.85 -24.63
CA LEU A 519 17.01 9.06 -23.83
C LEU A 519 18.23 9.00 -22.91
N PHE A 520 18.71 7.79 -22.62
CA PHE A 520 19.81 7.49 -21.70
C PHE A 520 21.08 7.02 -22.40
N VAL A 521 21.34 7.48 -23.63
CA VAL A 521 22.63 7.27 -24.31
C VAL A 521 23.41 8.58 -24.32
N PRO A 522 24.72 8.57 -24.01
CA PRO A 522 25.53 9.77 -24.12
C PRO A 522 25.43 10.33 -25.54
N LYS A 523 25.00 11.58 -25.64
CA LYS A 523 24.99 12.27 -26.94
C LYS A 523 26.43 12.40 -27.45
N PRO A 524 26.62 12.46 -28.78
CA PRO A 524 27.93 12.75 -29.34
C PRO A 524 28.54 13.99 -28.70
N GLU A 525 29.82 13.92 -28.32
CA GLU A 525 30.53 15.05 -27.72
C GLU A 525 30.65 16.19 -28.74
N ILE A 526 30.22 17.39 -28.36
CA ILE A 526 30.36 18.60 -29.17
C ILE A 526 31.67 19.30 -28.76
N GLN A 527 32.65 19.32 -29.65
CA GLN A 527 33.90 20.05 -29.43
C GLN A 527 33.75 21.50 -29.88
N HIS A 528 34.00 22.45 -28.97
CA HIS A 528 33.98 23.88 -29.31
C HIS A 528 35.20 24.23 -30.17
N LEU A 529 34.97 24.58 -31.44
CA LEU A 529 36.01 25.09 -32.31
C LEU A 529 36.28 26.57 -31.97
N PHE A 530 37.32 26.81 -31.19
CA PHE A 530 37.80 28.17 -30.93
C PHE A 530 38.21 28.86 -32.25
N ARG A 531 38.02 30.18 -32.31
CA ARG A 531 38.59 30.97 -33.40
C ARG A 531 40.11 30.81 -33.41
N GLU A 532 40.69 30.60 -34.58
CA GLU A 532 42.15 30.51 -34.71
C GLU A 532 42.80 31.84 -34.27
N PRO A 533 43.89 31.80 -33.48
CA PRO A 533 44.59 33.00 -33.08
C PRO A 533 45.21 33.69 -34.30
N GLU A 534 45.08 35.01 -34.37
CA GLU A 534 45.69 35.80 -35.44
C GLU A 534 47.21 35.60 -35.49
N LYS A 535 47.77 35.42 -36.68
CA LYS A 535 49.22 35.26 -36.87
C LYS A 535 49.92 36.59 -36.58
N ARG A 536 50.79 36.61 -35.55
CA ARG A 536 51.64 37.77 -35.26
C ARG A 536 52.83 37.84 -36.24
N PRO A 537 53.29 39.04 -36.61
CA PRO A 537 54.51 39.19 -37.42
C PRO A 537 55.75 38.63 -36.72
N PRO A 538 56.81 38.24 -37.46
CA PRO A 538 58.06 37.79 -36.88
C PRO A 538 58.72 38.87 -36.00
N THR A 539 59.23 38.48 -34.83
CA THR A 539 59.86 39.40 -33.86
C THR A 539 61.05 40.15 -34.44
N VAL A 540 61.79 39.54 -35.37
CA VAL A 540 62.91 40.20 -36.06
C VAL A 540 62.44 41.44 -36.81
N VAL A 541 61.33 41.34 -37.54
CA VAL A 541 60.75 42.48 -38.27
C VAL A 541 60.35 43.58 -37.28
N SER A 542 59.64 43.22 -36.20
CA SER A 542 59.24 44.20 -35.18
C SER A 542 60.43 44.94 -34.57
N ASN A 543 61.50 44.21 -34.18
CA ASN A 543 62.68 44.80 -33.56
C ASN A 543 63.45 45.71 -34.52
N THR A 544 63.58 45.32 -35.79
CA THR A 544 64.21 46.15 -36.83
C THR A 544 63.47 47.48 -36.98
N PHE A 545 62.14 47.45 -37.07
CA PHE A 545 61.35 48.67 -37.18
C PHE A 545 61.40 49.54 -35.92
N THR A 546 61.46 48.96 -34.72
CA THR A 546 61.69 49.73 -33.48
C THR A 546 63.03 50.46 -33.49
N ALA A 547 64.11 49.81 -33.94
CA ALA A 547 65.42 50.46 -34.07
C ALA A 547 65.39 51.59 -35.12
N LEU A 548 64.70 51.38 -36.24
CA LEU A 548 64.50 52.42 -37.25
C LEU A 548 63.74 53.63 -36.71
N VAL A 549 62.72 53.43 -35.84
CA VAL A 549 61.97 54.53 -35.19
C VAL A 549 62.83 55.33 -34.22
N LEU A 550 63.84 54.72 -33.57
CA LEU A 550 64.77 55.43 -32.69
C LEU A 550 65.87 56.19 -33.46
N SER A 551 66.13 55.83 -34.72
CA SER A 551 67.22 56.42 -35.51
C SER A 551 67.12 57.94 -35.74
N PRO A 552 65.93 58.56 -35.97
CA PRO A 552 65.83 60.00 -36.15
C PRO A 552 66.14 60.78 -34.87
N LEU A 553 65.91 60.21 -33.68
CA LEU A 553 66.29 60.84 -32.41
C LEU A 553 67.81 60.95 -32.27
N LEU A 554 68.53 59.88 -32.64
CA LEU A 554 69.99 59.88 -32.67
C LEU A 554 70.52 60.89 -33.70
N LEU A 555 69.90 60.95 -34.88
CA LEU A 555 70.25 61.94 -35.90
C LEU A 555 70.03 63.38 -35.40
N LEU A 556 68.92 63.65 -34.70
CA LEU A 556 68.63 64.96 -34.11
C LEU A 556 69.73 65.39 -33.13
N LEU A 557 70.18 64.49 -32.25
CA LEU A 557 71.26 64.79 -31.30
C LEU A 557 72.58 65.10 -32.01
N ILE A 558 72.92 64.34 -33.06
CA ILE A 558 74.11 64.61 -33.89
C ILE A 558 74.02 65.99 -34.55
N LEU A 559 72.85 66.33 -35.10
CA LEU A 559 72.63 67.62 -35.76
C LEU A 559 72.70 68.78 -34.76
N TRP A 560 72.14 68.66 -33.56
CA TRP A 560 72.26 69.69 -32.52
C TRP A 560 73.71 69.97 -32.13
N ILE A 561 74.54 68.92 -32.00
CA ILE A 561 75.97 69.06 -31.74
C ILE A 561 76.65 69.79 -32.90
N LYS A 562 76.33 69.43 -34.16
CA LYS A 562 76.90 70.07 -35.35
C LYS A 562 76.50 71.54 -35.50
N ILE A 563 75.27 71.90 -35.16
CA ILE A 563 74.76 73.29 -35.22
C ILE A 563 75.35 74.14 -34.08
N GLY A 564 75.81 73.52 -32.99
CA GLY A 564 76.34 74.21 -31.81
C GLY A 564 75.26 74.62 -30.80
N ALA A 565 74.11 73.94 -30.82
CA ALA A 565 73.05 74.16 -29.82
C ALA A 565 73.57 73.79 -28.43
N ASN A 566 73.66 74.78 -27.52
CA ASN A 566 74.20 74.61 -26.18
C ASN A 566 73.24 75.16 -25.11
N ILE A 567 73.46 74.74 -23.86
CA ILE A 567 72.64 75.13 -22.70
C ILE A 567 73.37 76.21 -21.85
N SER A 568 74.10 77.13 -22.50
CA SER A 568 74.93 78.13 -21.82
C SER A 568 74.14 79.11 -20.92
N ASN A 569 72.90 79.42 -21.29
CA ASN A 569 72.05 80.38 -20.57
C ASN A 569 71.17 79.74 -19.48
N PHE A 570 71.56 78.58 -18.95
CA PHE A 570 70.84 77.92 -17.85
C PHE A 570 71.15 78.61 -16.52
N SER A 571 70.13 79.22 -15.92
CA SER A 571 70.25 79.87 -14.62
C SER A 571 69.74 78.93 -13.53
N PHE A 572 70.58 78.65 -12.53
CA PHE A 572 70.26 77.84 -11.35
C PHE A 572 69.33 78.57 -10.34
N ALA A 573 68.33 79.28 -10.85
CA ALA A 573 67.27 79.83 -10.03
C ALA A 573 66.31 78.71 -9.59
N PRO A 574 65.73 78.78 -8.38
CA PRO A 574 64.81 77.75 -7.88
C PRO A 574 63.63 77.49 -8.83
N SER A 575 63.07 78.54 -9.44
CA SER A 575 61.98 78.43 -10.42
C SER A 575 62.37 77.64 -11.67
N THR A 576 63.58 77.84 -12.20
CA THR A 576 64.09 77.11 -13.37
C THR A 576 64.24 75.61 -13.07
N ILE A 577 64.82 75.27 -11.92
CA ILE A 577 65.04 73.87 -11.52
C ILE A 577 63.70 73.17 -11.29
N VAL A 578 62.80 73.79 -10.52
CA VAL A 578 61.48 73.21 -10.22
C VAL A 578 60.64 73.06 -11.49
N PHE A 579 60.71 74.01 -12.43
CA PHE A 579 60.01 73.88 -13.70
C PHE A 579 60.51 72.69 -14.52
N HIS A 580 61.82 72.56 -14.76
CA HIS A 580 62.36 71.47 -15.56
C HIS A 580 62.20 70.10 -14.88
N MET A 581 62.38 70.03 -13.56
CA MET A 581 62.14 68.80 -12.79
C MET A 581 60.66 68.42 -12.77
N GLY A 582 59.76 69.40 -12.58
CA GLY A 582 58.32 69.18 -12.66
C GLY A 582 57.86 68.71 -14.04
N HIS A 583 58.43 69.28 -15.11
CA HIS A 583 58.16 68.83 -16.47
C HIS A 583 58.67 67.40 -16.73
N ALA A 584 59.90 67.07 -16.30
CA ALA A 584 60.42 65.70 -16.37
C ALA A 584 59.58 64.72 -15.54
N ALA A 585 59.11 65.11 -14.36
CA ALA A 585 58.24 64.32 -13.51
C ALA A 585 56.87 64.07 -14.17
N MET A 586 56.30 65.05 -14.89
CA MET A 586 55.07 64.85 -15.66
C MET A 586 55.27 63.87 -16.82
N LEU A 587 56.38 63.95 -17.56
CA LEU A 587 56.70 62.97 -18.61
C LEU A 587 56.93 61.56 -18.03
N GLY A 588 57.62 61.48 -16.89
CA GLY A 588 57.77 60.23 -16.14
C GLY A 588 56.42 59.68 -15.68
N LEU A 589 55.51 60.53 -15.19
CA LEU A 589 54.15 60.14 -14.83
C LEU A 589 53.39 59.57 -16.02
N MET A 590 53.56 60.11 -17.24
CA MET A 590 52.94 59.54 -18.45
C MET A 590 53.48 58.13 -18.76
N TYR A 591 54.75 57.85 -18.49
CA TYR A 591 55.30 56.49 -18.60
C TYR A 591 54.73 55.55 -17.52
N VAL A 592 54.59 56.02 -16.27
CA VAL A 592 53.96 55.23 -15.20
C VAL A 592 52.47 54.99 -15.47
N TYR A 593 51.78 55.94 -16.12
CA TYR A 593 50.42 55.74 -16.64
C TYR A 593 50.36 54.63 -17.67
N TRP A 594 51.27 54.64 -18.65
CA TRP A 594 51.31 53.59 -19.67
C TRP A 594 51.55 52.19 -19.08
N THR A 595 52.29 52.10 -17.97
CA THR A 595 52.70 50.80 -17.39
C THR A 595 51.83 50.30 -16.24
N GLN A 596 51.27 51.19 -15.39
CA GLN A 596 50.67 50.78 -14.11
C GLN A 596 49.43 51.58 -13.68
N LEU A 597 49.45 52.92 -13.79
CA LEU A 597 48.38 53.75 -13.20
C LEU A 597 47.11 53.72 -14.05
N ASN A 598 45.96 53.76 -13.39
CA ASN A 598 44.71 54.05 -14.08
C ASN A 598 44.56 55.56 -14.37
N MET A 599 43.57 55.90 -15.19
CA MET A 599 43.33 57.27 -15.65
C MET A 599 43.09 58.25 -14.49
N PHE A 600 42.28 57.88 -13.49
CA PHE A 600 41.94 58.79 -12.37
C PHE A 600 43.13 59.06 -11.45
N GLN A 601 43.94 58.05 -11.15
CA GLN A 601 45.15 58.23 -10.36
C GLN A 601 46.16 59.12 -11.10
N THR A 602 46.33 58.90 -12.39
CA THR A 602 47.19 59.71 -13.25
C THR A 602 46.74 61.16 -13.27
N LEU A 603 45.44 61.43 -13.46
CA LEU A 603 44.89 62.78 -13.43
C LEU A 603 45.11 63.47 -12.08
N LYS A 604 44.97 62.76 -10.95
CA LYS A 604 45.23 63.31 -9.62
C LYS A 604 46.69 63.74 -9.47
N TYR A 605 47.64 62.87 -9.80
CA TYR A 605 49.06 63.19 -9.72
C TYR A 605 49.46 64.29 -10.72
N LEU A 606 48.89 64.25 -11.92
CA LEU A 606 49.12 65.26 -12.96
C LEU A 606 48.58 66.63 -12.55
N ALA A 607 47.43 66.70 -11.89
CA ALA A 607 46.89 67.96 -11.38
C ALA A 607 47.83 68.60 -10.34
N ILE A 608 48.38 67.78 -9.43
CA ILE A 608 49.33 68.25 -8.41
C ILE A 608 50.65 68.69 -9.05
N LEU A 609 51.28 67.81 -9.84
CA LEU A 609 52.56 68.12 -10.51
C LEU A 609 52.41 69.28 -11.50
N GLY A 610 51.30 69.32 -12.23
CA GLY A 610 50.95 70.37 -13.18
C GLY A 610 50.75 71.71 -12.50
N GLY A 611 50.06 71.75 -11.35
CA GLY A 611 49.92 72.97 -10.55
C GLY A 611 51.26 73.52 -10.09
N ILE A 612 52.14 72.67 -9.55
CA ILE A 612 53.50 73.07 -9.12
C ILE A 612 54.32 73.56 -10.31
N THR A 613 54.32 72.81 -11.42
CA THR A 613 55.10 73.14 -12.62
C THR A 613 54.60 74.43 -13.26
N PHE A 614 53.28 74.69 -13.26
CA PHE A 614 52.67 75.91 -13.78
C PHE A 614 53.17 77.16 -13.04
N LEU A 615 53.14 77.14 -11.70
CA LEU A 615 53.60 78.27 -10.89
C LEU A 615 55.10 78.54 -11.08
N ALA A 616 55.92 77.49 -11.08
CA ALA A 616 57.36 77.59 -11.31
C ALA A 616 57.68 78.11 -12.72
N GLY A 617 56.97 77.61 -13.73
CA GLY A 617 57.08 78.02 -15.12
C GLY A 617 56.70 79.49 -15.32
N ASN A 618 55.59 79.95 -14.71
CA ASN A 618 55.17 81.35 -14.79
C ASN A 618 56.27 82.30 -14.29
N ARG A 619 56.87 82.00 -13.13
CA ARG A 619 57.97 82.80 -12.57
C ARG A 619 59.25 82.71 -13.41
N MET A 620 59.62 81.52 -13.89
CA MET A 620 60.79 81.33 -14.76
C MET A 620 60.65 82.10 -16.08
N LEU A 621 59.48 82.01 -16.73
CA LEU A 621 59.20 82.70 -17.98
C LEU A 621 59.19 84.22 -17.80
N ALA A 622 58.63 84.74 -16.71
CA ALA A 622 58.72 86.17 -16.40
C ALA A 622 60.17 86.66 -16.24
N GLN A 623 61.02 85.91 -15.52
CA GLN A 623 62.45 86.24 -15.40
C GLN A 623 63.19 86.19 -16.72
N LYS A 624 62.86 85.22 -17.59
CA LYS A 624 63.44 85.12 -18.94
C LYS A 624 62.95 86.24 -19.86
N ALA A 625 61.69 86.65 -19.74
CA ALA A 625 61.13 87.76 -20.49
C ALA A 625 61.79 89.09 -20.14
N VAL A 626 62.16 89.31 -18.87
CA VAL A 626 62.92 90.52 -18.45
C VAL A 626 64.33 90.58 -19.06
N LYS A 627 64.91 89.42 -19.42
CA LYS A 627 66.23 89.33 -20.07
C LYS A 627 66.16 89.39 -21.61
N ARG A 628 64.95 89.39 -22.18
CA ARG A 628 64.69 89.61 -23.61
C ARG A 628 64.51 91.10 -23.84
#